data_AF-A0A7R9BPI9-F1
#
_entry.id   AF-A0A7R9BPI9-F1
#
_cell.length_a   1.000
_cell.length_b   1.000
_cell.length_c   1.000
_cell.angle_alpha   90.00
_cell.angle_beta   90.00
_cell.angle_gamma   90.00
#
_symmetry.space_group_name_H-M   'P 1'
#
loop_
_entity.id
_entity.type
_entity.pdbx_description
1 polymer ?
#
loop_
_entity_poly.entity_id
_entity_poly.type
_entity_poly.pdbx_seq_one_letter_code
_entity_poly.pdbx_strand_id
1 'polypeptide(L)'
;MPPTSTAQVIGTNDSCTVSKASMAAHGYSDDPCVQFFVSKPSRRAPLIHLGYFARMKALEQCIIKCLQVVRQHFQWLAQNLRDSAFILYEQIRPDDGFGQVMMNHFSSLGSPLLNVAHYPDIDSQQRRFKDVGWNTVVACDLSTYWDQCVSLNDKTRIGALEPFDEFEEFWLKCMHYILVSAGCGELGTAMALNAFADSPEESSIPVEKIFLVLEEKRDLVLSRFSHCAAQVREKVFFFGGFGLGPGDRHSRLDSFGILNTETFRVEPCNVIWKDPKVARLSARMVAVPLEQSLIIIGGRRSPSQLFPEVLRLRWENNETICEVVSVNPLAERWRHVACWIFLSDAVQGIFVHGGKNSDQLFGDTWLLTNDFQSWKSLNVEVGQRPCARHSHSVCCDDGVNFSSVFISGGIGEDHHILSDVWKFSGFDKTWKILNIHGLQERIARSAVIMTSARDRAVLNTIFNPLLPVGELDEADLVLKDVQDESEAFGSANALEVEGILAAENGNLEKGLECFEKAILLAPEHPAAYNNRAQVFQLLGRTDEALRDLNKAIELSRGEGRSGCQALTQRGCIMRKLGRDEDARSDFEAAACLGNPFAKTQMVQLNPYAALCNKMLSEAMFKLRDPFDDAQENPSA
;
A
#
# COMPACT_ATOMS: atom_id res chain seq x y z
N MET A 1 -33.53 -22.39 -10.93
CA MET A 1 -32.37 -23.17 -10.44
C MET A 1 -32.34 -24.50 -11.20
N PRO A 2 -31.17 -24.96 -11.69
CA PRO A 2 -31.06 -26.33 -12.19
C PRO A 2 -31.34 -27.31 -11.04
N PRO A 3 -31.94 -28.48 -11.31
CA PRO A 3 -32.28 -29.45 -10.28
C PRO A 3 -31.00 -30.07 -9.67
N THR A 4 -30.94 -30.14 -8.33
CA THR A 4 -29.88 -30.83 -7.61
C THR A 4 -29.91 -32.33 -7.92
N SER A 5 -28.83 -32.88 -8.46
CA SER A 5 -28.71 -34.33 -8.65
C SER A 5 -28.13 -34.98 -7.40
N THR A 6 -28.88 -35.86 -6.74
CA THR A 6 -28.41 -36.65 -5.60
C THR A 6 -27.10 -37.39 -5.92
N ALA A 7 -26.95 -37.89 -7.15
CA ALA A 7 -25.73 -38.57 -7.60
C ALA A 7 -24.52 -37.62 -7.65
N GLN A 8 -24.71 -36.36 -8.07
CA GLN A 8 -23.63 -35.37 -8.10
C GLN A 8 -23.24 -34.92 -6.70
N VAL A 9 -24.20 -34.81 -5.78
CA VAL A 9 -23.92 -34.55 -4.36
C VAL A 9 -23.12 -35.70 -3.75
N ILE A 10 -23.50 -36.96 -4.00
CA ILE A 10 -22.73 -38.13 -3.55
C ILE A 10 -21.30 -38.12 -4.11
N GLY A 11 -21.12 -37.75 -5.38
CA GLY A 11 -19.80 -37.66 -6.02
C GLY A 11 -18.84 -36.64 -5.38
N THR A 12 -19.34 -35.69 -4.57
CA THR A 12 -18.46 -34.77 -3.83
C THR A 12 -17.61 -35.49 -2.78
N ASN A 13 -18.09 -36.62 -2.26
CA ASN A 13 -17.33 -37.45 -1.31
C ASN A 13 -16.06 -38.02 -1.95
N ASP A 14 -16.15 -38.52 -3.19
CA ASP A 14 -15.01 -39.10 -3.90
C ASP A 14 -13.95 -38.03 -4.19
N SER A 15 -14.39 -36.85 -4.66
CA SER A 15 -13.50 -35.71 -4.90
C SER A 15 -12.78 -35.24 -3.62
N CYS A 16 -13.50 -35.22 -2.51
CA CYS A 16 -12.96 -34.86 -1.20
C CYS A 16 -11.92 -35.89 -0.72
N THR A 17 -12.21 -37.18 -0.87
CA THR A 17 -11.33 -38.27 -0.45
C THR A 17 -10.03 -38.28 -1.26
N VAL A 18 -10.10 -38.04 -2.57
CA VAL A 18 -8.90 -37.86 -3.42
C VAL A 18 -8.02 -36.71 -2.93
N SER A 19 -8.62 -35.59 -2.52
CA SER A 19 -7.87 -34.42 -2.05
C SER A 19 -7.20 -34.68 -0.69
N LYS A 20 -7.86 -35.39 0.23
CA LYS A 20 -7.27 -35.85 1.50
C LYS A 20 -6.11 -36.82 1.28
N ALA A 21 -6.26 -37.78 0.36
CA ALA A 21 -5.19 -38.72 0.03
C ALA A 21 -3.98 -38.03 -0.61
N SER A 22 -4.21 -37.08 -1.52
CA SER A 22 -3.14 -36.27 -2.12
C SER A 22 -2.38 -35.50 -1.04
N MET A 23 -3.10 -34.85 -0.12
CA MET A 23 -2.51 -34.13 1.01
C MET A 23 -1.67 -35.04 1.91
N ALA A 24 -2.20 -36.21 2.32
CA ALA A 24 -1.49 -37.17 3.15
C ALA A 24 -0.21 -37.70 2.47
N ALA A 25 -0.28 -37.98 1.16
CA ALA A 25 0.87 -38.44 0.38
C ALA A 25 2.03 -37.41 0.31
N HIS A 26 1.75 -36.12 0.56
CA HIS A 26 2.76 -35.05 0.61
C HIS A 26 3.17 -34.71 2.06
N GLY A 27 2.80 -35.51 3.05
CA GLY A 27 3.27 -35.38 4.44
C GLY A 27 2.56 -34.30 5.27
N TYR A 28 1.45 -33.74 4.79
CA TYR A 28 0.67 -32.78 5.58
C TYR A 28 0.01 -33.45 6.79
N SER A 29 -0.37 -34.72 6.67
CA SER A 29 -0.96 -35.54 7.73
C SER A 29 -0.43 -36.98 7.68
N ASP A 30 -0.31 -37.62 8.84
CA ASP A 30 -0.02 -39.05 8.94
C ASP A 30 -1.34 -39.85 8.96
N ASP A 31 -1.87 -40.13 7.76
CA ASP A 31 -3.08 -40.94 7.57
C ASP A 31 -2.78 -42.09 6.59
N PRO A 32 -2.37 -43.27 7.09
CA PRO A 32 -2.10 -44.43 6.25
C PRO A 32 -3.38 -45.11 5.73
N CYS A 33 -4.56 -44.70 6.20
CA CYS A 33 -5.82 -45.35 5.89
C CYS A 33 -6.52 -44.72 4.68
N VAL A 34 -6.39 -43.41 4.48
CA VAL A 34 -7.10 -42.68 3.41
C VAL A 34 -6.86 -43.24 2.00
N GLN A 35 -5.68 -43.82 1.75
CA GLN A 35 -5.32 -44.43 0.47
C GLN A 35 -6.24 -45.61 0.07
N PHE A 36 -6.82 -46.32 1.05
CA PHE A 36 -7.72 -47.45 0.77
C PHE A 36 -9.10 -47.01 0.28
N PHE A 37 -9.43 -45.72 0.42
CA PHE A 37 -10.71 -45.15 0.00
C PHE A 37 -10.63 -44.40 -1.34
N VAL A 38 -9.47 -44.41 -2.00
CA VAL A 38 -9.27 -43.76 -3.29
C VAL A 38 -8.96 -44.79 -4.37
N SER A 39 -9.87 -44.92 -5.34
CA SER A 39 -9.69 -45.82 -6.48
C SER A 39 -8.61 -45.35 -7.45
N LYS A 40 -8.47 -44.03 -7.64
CA LYS A 40 -7.47 -43.42 -8.52
C LYS A 40 -6.83 -42.20 -7.85
N PRO A 41 -5.58 -42.30 -7.38
CA PRO A 41 -4.84 -41.17 -6.83
C PRO A 41 -4.71 -40.06 -7.88
N SER A 42 -4.85 -38.81 -7.45
CA SER A 42 -4.68 -37.63 -8.30
C SER A 42 -3.98 -36.55 -7.51
N ARG A 43 -2.96 -35.93 -8.12
CA ARG A 43 -2.24 -34.83 -7.52
C ARG A 43 -3.12 -33.58 -7.48
N ARG A 44 -3.10 -32.87 -6.35
CA ARG A 44 -3.72 -31.55 -6.21
C ARG A 44 -2.66 -30.46 -6.08
N ALA A 45 -3.09 -29.22 -6.30
CA ALA A 45 -2.22 -28.05 -6.11
C ALA A 45 -1.96 -27.83 -4.60
N PRO A 46 -0.81 -27.24 -4.21
CA PRO A 46 -0.49 -26.94 -2.81
C PRO A 46 -1.58 -26.14 -2.08
N LEU A 47 -2.25 -25.19 -2.76
CA LEU A 47 -3.41 -24.45 -2.24
C LEU A 47 -4.55 -25.37 -1.75
N ILE A 48 -4.78 -26.50 -2.43
CA ILE A 48 -5.78 -27.48 -2.04
C ILE A 48 -5.29 -28.23 -0.80
N HIS A 49 -4.04 -28.70 -0.79
CA HIS A 49 -3.47 -29.38 0.37
C HIS A 49 -3.54 -28.51 1.64
N LEU A 50 -3.14 -27.24 1.54
CA LEU A 50 -3.15 -26.30 2.66
C LEU A 50 -4.57 -26.08 3.21
N GLY A 51 -5.56 -25.87 2.33
CA GLY A 51 -6.95 -25.74 2.76
C GLY A 51 -7.54 -27.01 3.38
N TYR A 52 -7.15 -28.19 2.88
CA TYR A 52 -7.57 -29.46 3.50
C TYR A 52 -6.89 -29.73 4.84
N PHE A 53 -5.64 -29.29 4.99
CA PHE A 53 -4.93 -29.35 6.26
C PHE A 53 -5.56 -28.42 7.30
N ALA A 54 -5.89 -27.18 6.92
CA ALA A 54 -6.62 -26.24 7.77
C ALA A 54 -7.96 -26.85 8.24
N ARG A 55 -8.73 -27.43 7.33
CA ARG A 55 -9.97 -28.16 7.64
C ARG A 55 -9.75 -29.34 8.59
N MET A 56 -8.73 -30.16 8.34
CA MET A 56 -8.42 -31.32 9.17
C MET A 56 -8.07 -30.87 10.60
N LYS A 57 -7.17 -29.90 10.75
CA LYS A 57 -6.76 -29.36 12.05
C LYS A 57 -7.94 -28.77 12.81
N ALA A 58 -8.80 -28.02 12.11
CA ALA A 58 -10.02 -27.46 12.69
C ALA A 58 -10.92 -28.53 13.32
N LEU A 59 -11.22 -29.58 12.56
CA LEU A 59 -12.07 -30.67 13.05
C LEU A 59 -11.38 -31.50 14.13
N GLU A 60 -10.10 -31.81 13.95
CA GLU A 60 -9.30 -32.59 14.90
C GLU A 60 -9.22 -31.89 16.26
N GLN A 61 -8.87 -30.60 16.31
CA GLN A 61 -8.78 -29.84 17.55
C GLN A 61 -10.14 -29.73 18.25
N CYS A 62 -11.21 -29.46 17.49
CA CYS A 62 -12.56 -29.46 18.06
C CYS A 62 -12.89 -30.81 18.71
N ILE A 63 -12.60 -31.93 18.04
CA ILE A 63 -12.83 -33.28 18.57
C ILE A 63 -11.94 -33.58 19.78
N ILE A 64 -10.63 -33.26 19.72
CA ILE A 64 -9.69 -33.50 20.83
C ILE A 64 -10.11 -32.71 22.07
N LYS A 65 -10.40 -31.42 21.91
CA LYS A 65 -10.90 -30.58 23.01
C LYS A 65 -12.22 -31.13 23.55
N CYS A 66 -13.13 -31.58 22.68
CA CYS A 66 -14.34 -32.27 23.11
C CYS A 66 -14.03 -33.50 23.98
N LEU A 67 -13.13 -34.37 23.52
CA LEU A 67 -12.74 -35.59 24.23
C LEU A 67 -12.03 -35.30 25.57
N GLN A 68 -11.29 -34.20 25.68
CA GLN A 68 -10.67 -33.76 26.94
C GLN A 68 -11.72 -33.39 28.00
N VAL A 69 -12.78 -32.67 27.60
CA VAL A 69 -13.88 -32.33 28.52
C VAL A 69 -14.66 -33.58 28.94
N VAL A 70 -14.90 -34.53 28.02
CA VAL A 70 -15.55 -35.84 28.32
C VAL A 70 -14.78 -36.62 29.38
N ARG A 71 -13.44 -36.67 29.27
CA ARG A 71 -12.59 -37.40 30.20
C ARG A 71 -12.68 -36.88 31.64
N GLN A 72 -13.01 -35.61 31.83
CA GLN A 72 -13.14 -35.00 33.16
C GLN A 72 -14.50 -35.27 33.84
N HIS A 73 -15.52 -35.73 33.11
CA HIS A 73 -16.92 -35.80 33.58
C HIS A 73 -17.60 -37.17 33.34
N PHE A 74 -16.81 -38.23 33.26
CA PHE A 74 -17.20 -39.57 32.78
C PHE A 74 -18.37 -40.23 33.54
N GLN A 75 -18.56 -39.92 34.82
CA GLN A 75 -19.55 -40.57 35.69
C GLN A 75 -20.96 -39.95 35.57
N TRP A 76 -21.07 -38.69 35.12
CA TRP A 76 -22.32 -37.97 34.93
C TRP A 76 -22.92 -38.22 33.53
N LEU A 77 -22.06 -38.32 32.50
CA LEU A 77 -22.45 -38.61 31.11
C LEU A 77 -23.19 -39.93 30.95
N ALA A 78 -22.80 -40.94 31.72
CA ALA A 78 -23.44 -42.24 31.73
C ALA A 78 -24.89 -42.22 32.25
N GLN A 79 -25.29 -41.15 32.97
CA GLN A 79 -26.58 -41.07 33.65
C GLN A 79 -27.57 -40.08 32.99
N ASN A 80 -27.11 -39.17 32.13
CA ASN A 80 -27.89 -37.99 31.72
C ASN A 80 -27.73 -37.60 30.24
N LEU A 81 -27.77 -38.50 29.25
CA LEU A 81 -27.71 -38.13 27.82
C LEU A 81 -28.94 -37.29 27.35
N ARG A 82 -28.94 -36.02 27.78
CA ARG A 82 -29.54 -34.80 27.22
C ARG A 82 -28.44 -33.84 26.74
N ASP A 83 -27.21 -34.32 26.73
CA ASP A 83 -25.99 -33.55 26.55
C ASP A 83 -25.37 -33.89 25.20
N SER A 84 -25.17 -32.88 24.35
CA SER A 84 -24.73 -33.05 22.96
C SER A 84 -23.91 -31.87 22.49
N ALA A 85 -22.92 -32.15 21.65
CA ALA A 85 -22.20 -31.14 20.88
C ALA A 85 -22.35 -31.40 19.38
N PHE A 86 -22.38 -30.33 18.59
CA PHE A 86 -22.47 -30.36 17.14
C PHE A 86 -21.37 -29.49 16.55
N ILE A 87 -20.58 -30.04 15.63
CA ILE A 87 -19.55 -29.31 14.91
C ILE A 87 -19.95 -29.23 13.44
N LEU A 88 -20.02 -28.02 12.90
CA LEU A 88 -20.27 -27.75 11.51
C LEU A 88 -19.02 -27.16 10.85
N TYR A 89 -18.74 -27.60 9.62
CA TYR A 89 -17.80 -26.96 8.71
C TYR A 89 -18.48 -26.82 7.35
N GLU A 90 -18.75 -25.59 6.91
CA GLU A 90 -19.38 -25.32 5.60
C GLU A 90 -19.04 -23.91 5.07
N GLN A 91 -19.59 -23.54 3.93
CA GLN A 91 -19.30 -22.28 3.24
C GLN A 91 -20.13 -21.10 3.77
N ILE A 92 -19.56 -19.89 3.72
CA ILE A 92 -20.20 -18.58 3.99
C ILE A 92 -19.80 -17.55 2.91
N ARG A 93 -20.35 -16.33 2.99
CA ARG A 93 -20.07 -15.15 2.16
C ARG A 93 -20.33 -15.38 0.65
N PRO A 94 -21.59 -15.60 0.22
CA PRO A 94 -21.88 -15.90 -1.18
C PRO A 94 -21.76 -14.69 -2.12
N ASP A 95 -21.77 -13.47 -1.57
CA ASP A 95 -22.04 -12.26 -2.36
C ASP A 95 -20.78 -11.54 -2.86
N ASP A 96 -19.61 -11.79 -2.27
CA ASP A 96 -18.37 -11.15 -2.69
C ASP A 96 -17.79 -11.77 -3.98
N GLY A 97 -16.70 -11.21 -4.50
CA GLY A 97 -16.10 -11.67 -5.75
C GLY A 97 -15.68 -13.14 -5.74
N PHE A 98 -15.20 -13.66 -4.61
CA PHE A 98 -14.85 -15.08 -4.48
C PHE A 98 -16.11 -15.93 -4.25
N GLY A 99 -17.03 -15.47 -3.41
CA GLY A 99 -18.33 -16.09 -3.15
C GLY A 99 -19.10 -16.37 -4.44
N GLN A 100 -19.18 -15.40 -5.35
CA GLN A 100 -19.87 -15.57 -6.63
C GLN A 100 -19.21 -16.64 -7.52
N VAL A 101 -17.88 -16.68 -7.58
CA VAL A 101 -17.14 -17.73 -8.32
C VAL A 101 -17.40 -19.11 -7.71
N MET A 102 -17.39 -19.21 -6.39
CA MET A 102 -17.69 -20.45 -5.66
C MET A 102 -19.12 -20.93 -5.94
N MET A 103 -20.11 -20.04 -5.86
CA MET A 103 -21.51 -20.35 -6.14
C MET A 103 -21.72 -20.84 -7.58
N ASN A 104 -21.09 -20.15 -8.54
CA ASN A 104 -21.12 -20.53 -9.95
C ASN A 104 -20.45 -21.89 -10.20
N HIS A 105 -19.31 -22.14 -9.56
CA HIS A 105 -18.60 -23.42 -9.66
C HIS A 105 -19.48 -24.60 -9.24
N PHE A 106 -20.05 -24.56 -8.03
CA PHE A 106 -20.91 -25.63 -7.52
C PHE A 106 -22.22 -25.79 -8.32
N SER A 107 -22.76 -24.67 -8.82
CA SER A 107 -23.91 -24.71 -9.74
C SER A 107 -23.58 -25.41 -11.06
N SER A 108 -22.39 -25.14 -11.64
CA SER A 108 -21.94 -25.78 -12.88
C SER A 108 -21.67 -27.29 -12.74
N LEU A 109 -21.35 -27.74 -11.52
CA LEU A 109 -21.20 -29.15 -11.17
C LEU A 109 -22.54 -29.85 -10.91
N GLY A 110 -23.65 -29.10 -10.88
CA GLY A 110 -24.98 -29.60 -10.54
C GLY A 110 -25.16 -29.94 -9.05
N SER A 111 -24.32 -29.36 -8.19
CA SER A 111 -24.36 -29.50 -6.73
C SER A 111 -24.40 -28.11 -6.05
N PRO A 112 -25.43 -27.28 -6.33
CA PRO A 112 -25.48 -25.91 -5.84
C PRO A 112 -25.50 -25.84 -4.30
N LEU A 113 -24.83 -24.82 -3.75
CA LEU A 113 -24.80 -24.57 -2.31
C LEU A 113 -26.11 -23.87 -1.88
N LEU A 114 -27.04 -24.60 -1.28
CA LEU A 114 -28.37 -24.07 -0.96
C LEU A 114 -28.42 -23.28 0.36
N ASN A 115 -27.67 -23.73 1.36
CA ASN A 115 -27.73 -23.17 2.71
C ASN A 115 -27.00 -21.83 2.82
N VAL A 116 -25.94 -21.62 2.04
CA VAL A 116 -25.11 -20.40 2.12
C VAL A 116 -25.88 -19.12 1.76
N ALA A 117 -26.92 -19.22 0.94
CA ALA A 117 -27.80 -18.08 0.63
C ALA A 117 -28.73 -17.71 1.82
N HIS A 118 -29.05 -18.67 2.69
CA HIS A 118 -29.89 -18.45 3.87
C HIS A 118 -29.06 -18.08 5.11
N TYR A 119 -27.83 -18.58 5.18
CA TYR A 119 -26.89 -18.38 6.27
C TYR A 119 -25.54 -17.85 5.75
N PRO A 120 -25.51 -16.62 5.22
CA PRO A 120 -24.35 -16.08 4.50
C PRO A 120 -23.18 -15.65 5.39
N ASP A 121 -23.36 -15.55 6.71
CA ASP A 121 -22.38 -14.96 7.63
C ASP A 121 -22.35 -15.67 9.00
N ILE A 122 -21.42 -15.26 9.86
CA ILE A 122 -21.24 -15.84 11.19
C ILE A 122 -22.51 -15.66 12.04
N ASP A 123 -23.13 -14.48 12.01
CA ASP A 123 -24.30 -14.17 12.82
C ASP A 123 -25.54 -14.98 12.43
N SER A 124 -25.77 -15.18 11.13
CA SER A 124 -26.85 -16.01 10.61
C SER A 124 -26.64 -17.49 10.93
N GLN A 125 -25.41 -17.98 10.90
CA GLN A 125 -25.08 -19.34 11.34
C GLN A 125 -25.27 -19.51 12.85
N GLN A 126 -24.88 -18.53 13.67
CA GLN A 126 -25.15 -18.60 15.10
C GLN A 126 -26.65 -18.60 15.41
N ARG A 127 -27.44 -17.73 14.74
CA ARG A 127 -28.91 -17.70 14.87
C ARG A 127 -29.55 -19.01 14.45
N ARG A 128 -29.11 -19.60 13.33
CA ARG A 128 -29.60 -20.91 12.83
C ARG A 128 -29.61 -21.99 13.91
N PHE A 129 -28.54 -22.09 14.69
CA PHE A 129 -28.44 -23.10 15.75
C PHE A 129 -29.25 -22.69 16.98
N LYS A 130 -29.19 -21.41 17.40
CA LYS A 130 -29.95 -20.91 18.54
C LYS A 130 -31.46 -21.08 18.35
N ASP A 131 -31.98 -20.78 17.16
CA ASP A 131 -33.41 -20.85 16.82
C ASP A 131 -33.97 -22.29 16.89
N VAL A 132 -33.12 -23.30 16.71
CA VAL A 132 -33.48 -24.72 16.78
C VAL A 132 -33.29 -25.30 18.19
N GLY A 133 -32.87 -24.47 19.16
CA GLY A 133 -32.77 -24.85 20.57
C GLY A 133 -31.36 -25.22 21.04
N TRP A 134 -30.31 -24.82 20.31
CA TRP A 134 -28.93 -24.91 20.82
C TRP A 134 -28.64 -23.76 21.78
N ASN A 135 -28.37 -24.07 23.05
CA ASN A 135 -28.22 -23.06 24.11
C ASN A 135 -26.89 -22.29 24.00
N THR A 136 -25.83 -22.97 23.57
CA THR A 136 -24.48 -22.41 23.44
C THR A 136 -24.00 -22.61 22.02
N VAL A 137 -23.64 -21.54 21.33
CA VAL A 137 -23.13 -21.60 19.96
C VAL A 137 -21.96 -20.64 19.82
N VAL A 138 -20.83 -21.16 19.38
CA VAL A 138 -19.64 -20.39 19.03
C VAL A 138 -19.32 -20.64 17.56
N ALA A 139 -18.93 -19.61 16.84
CA ALA A 139 -18.56 -19.73 15.44
C ALA A 139 -17.45 -18.76 15.08
N CYS A 140 -16.56 -19.18 14.19
CA CYS A 140 -15.53 -18.35 13.58
C CYS A 140 -15.28 -18.79 12.13
N ASP A 141 -14.75 -17.90 11.30
CA ASP A 141 -14.29 -18.32 9.98
C ASP A 141 -12.94 -19.04 10.04
N LEU A 142 -12.61 -19.77 8.98
CA LEU A 142 -11.40 -20.59 8.94
C LEU A 142 -10.13 -19.72 8.94
N SER A 143 -10.20 -18.45 8.56
CA SER A 143 -9.07 -17.51 8.67
C SER A 143 -8.77 -17.19 10.14
N THR A 144 -9.79 -16.84 10.92
CA THR A 144 -9.64 -16.63 12.36
C THR A 144 -9.09 -17.88 13.04
N TYR A 145 -9.64 -19.05 12.71
CA TYR A 145 -9.14 -20.33 13.24
C TYR A 145 -7.68 -20.60 12.83
N TRP A 146 -7.34 -20.38 11.55
CA TRP A 146 -5.98 -20.57 11.06
C TRP A 146 -4.98 -19.71 11.82
N ASP A 147 -5.36 -18.46 12.06
CA ASP A 147 -4.48 -17.51 12.71
C ASP A 147 -4.28 -17.85 14.19
N GLN A 148 -5.38 -18.05 14.93
CA GLN A 148 -5.39 -18.16 16.39
C GLN A 148 -5.14 -19.59 16.90
N CYS A 149 -5.56 -20.62 16.17
CA CYS A 149 -5.56 -21.99 16.70
C CYS A 149 -4.52 -22.93 16.06
N VAL A 150 -4.01 -22.62 14.86
CA VAL A 150 -2.98 -23.46 14.22
C VAL A 150 -1.59 -23.03 14.69
N SER A 151 -0.87 -23.95 15.34
CA SER A 151 0.45 -23.66 15.92
C SER A 151 1.47 -23.20 14.87
N LEU A 152 2.40 -22.33 15.28
CA LEU A 152 3.52 -21.91 14.45
C LEU A 152 4.35 -23.10 13.96
N ASN A 153 4.57 -24.10 14.81
CA ASN A 153 5.29 -25.31 14.42
C ASN A 153 4.60 -26.07 13.27
N ASP A 154 3.27 -26.17 13.30
CA ASP A 154 2.51 -26.74 12.17
C ASP A 154 2.64 -25.87 10.92
N LYS A 155 2.50 -24.54 11.03
CA LYS A 155 2.63 -23.58 9.91
C LYS A 155 4.02 -23.65 9.27
N THR A 156 5.09 -23.68 10.06
CA THR A 156 6.48 -23.81 9.59
C THR A 156 6.72 -25.17 8.93
N ARG A 157 6.27 -26.26 9.56
CA ARG A 157 6.45 -27.62 9.04
C ARG A 157 5.78 -27.79 7.67
N ILE A 158 4.51 -27.38 7.54
CA ILE A 158 3.79 -27.51 6.26
C ILE A 158 4.33 -26.56 5.20
N GLY A 159 4.79 -25.36 5.60
CA GLY A 159 5.43 -24.41 4.69
C GLY A 159 6.71 -24.95 4.04
N ALA A 160 7.36 -25.93 4.67
CA ALA A 160 8.53 -26.62 4.14
C ALA A 160 8.21 -27.83 3.22
N LEU A 161 6.94 -28.28 3.15
CA LEU A 161 6.58 -29.48 2.39
C LEU A 161 6.53 -29.22 0.88
N GLU A 162 5.96 -28.09 0.47
CA GLU A 162 5.80 -27.73 -0.93
C GLU A 162 6.01 -26.22 -1.14
N PRO A 163 6.59 -25.82 -2.29
CA PRO A 163 6.69 -24.41 -2.62
C PRO A 163 5.28 -23.82 -2.84
N PHE A 164 4.97 -22.73 -2.14
CA PHE A 164 3.64 -22.11 -2.13
C PHE A 164 3.71 -20.59 -2.34
N ASP A 165 2.80 -20.06 -3.18
CA ASP A 165 2.78 -18.64 -3.51
C ASP A 165 1.40 -17.97 -3.59
N GLU A 166 0.33 -18.75 -3.48
CA GLU A 166 -1.09 -18.37 -3.61
C GLU A 166 -1.72 -17.94 -2.28
N PHE A 167 -1.04 -17.04 -1.54
CA PHE A 167 -1.44 -16.61 -0.19
C PHE A 167 -2.80 -15.91 -0.18
N GLU A 168 -3.05 -15.02 -1.15
CA GLU A 168 -4.31 -14.30 -1.29
C GLU A 168 -5.47 -15.27 -1.53
N GLU A 169 -5.29 -16.26 -2.41
CA GLU A 169 -6.29 -17.27 -2.71
C GLU A 169 -6.56 -18.20 -1.53
N PHE A 170 -5.52 -18.54 -0.75
CA PHE A 170 -5.69 -19.30 0.48
C PHE A 170 -6.48 -18.52 1.52
N TRP A 171 -6.16 -17.23 1.71
CA TRP A 171 -6.86 -16.40 2.68
C TRP A 171 -8.32 -16.19 2.30
N LEU A 172 -8.59 -15.86 1.02
CA LEU A 172 -9.95 -15.77 0.48
C LEU A 172 -10.72 -17.07 0.70
N LYS A 173 -10.09 -18.22 0.42
CA LYS A 173 -10.70 -19.52 0.72
C LYS A 173 -11.03 -19.65 2.20
N CYS A 174 -10.10 -19.36 3.11
CA CYS A 174 -10.34 -19.46 4.55
C CYS A 174 -11.48 -18.55 5.04
N MET A 175 -11.59 -17.32 4.53
CA MET A 175 -12.68 -16.40 4.88
C MET A 175 -14.07 -16.88 4.45
N HIS A 176 -14.13 -17.82 3.50
CA HIS A 176 -15.36 -18.37 2.93
C HIS A 176 -15.78 -19.72 3.51
N TYR A 177 -15.07 -20.22 4.53
CA TYR A 177 -15.48 -21.40 5.27
C TYR A 177 -15.62 -21.05 6.75
N ILE A 178 -16.68 -21.55 7.37
CA ILE A 178 -17.00 -21.34 8.78
C ILE A 178 -16.84 -22.63 9.57
N LEU A 179 -16.45 -22.49 10.83
CA LEU A 179 -16.56 -23.50 11.86
C LEU A 179 -17.62 -23.06 12.86
N VAL A 180 -18.58 -23.94 13.16
CA VAL A 180 -19.57 -23.72 14.23
C VAL A 180 -19.44 -24.85 15.22
N SER A 181 -19.39 -24.52 16.50
CA SER A 181 -19.50 -25.46 17.61
C SER A 181 -20.72 -25.10 18.44
N ALA A 182 -21.71 -25.98 18.46
CA ALA A 182 -22.95 -25.83 19.20
C ALA A 182 -23.05 -26.88 20.31
N GLY A 183 -23.60 -26.48 21.45
CA GLY A 183 -23.65 -27.28 22.67
C GLY A 183 -24.98 -27.17 23.39
N CYS A 184 -25.48 -28.32 23.87
CA CYS A 184 -26.63 -28.44 24.77
C CYS A 184 -26.23 -29.30 25.96
N GLY A 185 -26.76 -29.00 27.14
CA GLY A 185 -26.27 -29.61 28.39
C GLY A 185 -25.00 -28.94 28.90
N GLU A 186 -24.49 -29.43 30.03
CA GLU A 186 -23.33 -28.86 30.72
C GLU A 186 -22.04 -29.16 29.95
N LEU A 187 -21.86 -30.41 29.53
CA LEU A 187 -20.71 -30.86 28.76
C LEU A 187 -20.70 -30.23 27.35
N GLY A 188 -21.83 -30.24 26.65
CA GLY A 188 -21.97 -29.69 25.31
C GLY A 188 -21.69 -28.19 25.31
N THR A 189 -22.14 -27.47 26.33
CA THR A 189 -21.80 -26.06 26.54
C THR A 189 -20.29 -25.87 26.73
N ALA A 190 -19.68 -26.66 27.61
CA ALA A 190 -18.23 -26.60 27.81
C ALA A 190 -17.44 -26.96 26.54
N MET A 191 -17.90 -27.93 25.75
CA MET A 191 -17.32 -28.29 24.45
C MET A 191 -17.41 -27.14 23.44
N ALA A 192 -18.58 -26.49 23.37
CA ALA A 192 -18.81 -25.38 22.45
C ALA A 192 -17.91 -24.18 22.77
N LEU A 193 -17.83 -23.79 24.04
CA LEU A 193 -17.01 -22.66 24.49
C LEU A 193 -15.50 -22.91 24.30
N ASN A 194 -15.06 -24.15 24.51
CA ASN A 194 -13.63 -24.48 24.40
C ASN A 194 -13.17 -24.76 22.96
N ALA A 195 -14.08 -24.90 22.00
CA ALA A 195 -13.75 -25.27 20.62
C ALA A 195 -12.68 -24.35 20.00
N PHE A 196 -12.75 -23.05 20.27
CA PHE A 196 -11.88 -22.03 19.70
C PHE A 196 -11.17 -21.16 20.76
N ALA A 197 -11.07 -21.63 22.00
CA ALA A 197 -10.49 -20.85 23.11
C ALA A 197 -9.00 -20.52 22.86
N ASP A 198 -8.81 -19.36 22.25
CA ASP A 198 -7.73 -18.37 22.28
C ASP A 198 -8.25 -17.12 21.53
N SER A 199 -9.47 -16.65 21.87
CA SER A 199 -10.08 -15.51 21.18
C SER A 199 -9.59 -14.18 21.78
N PRO A 200 -8.97 -13.28 21.01
CA PRO A 200 -8.78 -11.88 21.41
C PRO A 200 -10.13 -11.17 21.51
N GLU A 201 -10.22 -10.19 22.41
CA GLU A 201 -11.37 -9.28 22.52
C GLU A 201 -11.60 -8.55 21.18
N GLU A 202 -12.82 -8.63 20.65
CA GLU A 202 -13.26 -7.81 19.52
C GLU A 202 -13.39 -6.34 19.98
N SER A 203 -12.40 -5.50 19.65
CA SER A 203 -12.61 -4.06 19.69
C SER A 203 -13.25 -3.61 18.37
N SER A 204 -14.58 -3.47 18.34
CA SER A 204 -15.27 -2.79 17.23
C SER A 204 -15.22 -1.28 17.45
N ILE A 205 -14.31 -0.60 16.76
CA ILE A 205 -14.29 0.87 16.69
C ILE A 205 -14.99 1.26 15.39
N PRO A 206 -15.97 2.20 15.43
CA PRO A 206 -16.58 2.72 14.22
C PRO A 206 -15.55 3.48 13.40
N VAL A 207 -15.27 2.98 12.19
CA VAL A 207 -14.41 3.66 11.21
C VAL A 207 -15.29 4.59 10.38
N GLU A 208 -14.90 5.86 10.31
CA GLU A 208 -15.52 6.83 9.40
C GLU A 208 -15.20 6.40 7.96
N LYS A 209 -16.18 5.83 7.26
CA LYS A 209 -16.00 5.34 5.89
C LYS A 209 -15.96 6.53 4.94
N ILE A 210 -14.79 6.79 4.36
CA ILE A 210 -14.69 7.65 3.18
C ILE A 210 -15.22 6.84 1.99
N PHE A 211 -16.34 7.28 1.42
CA PHE A 211 -16.89 6.67 0.21
C PHE A 211 -16.17 7.24 -1.00
N LEU A 212 -15.31 6.42 -1.61
CA LEU A 212 -14.82 6.69 -2.97
C LEU A 212 -15.94 6.32 -3.94
N VAL A 213 -16.43 7.29 -4.69
CA VAL A 213 -17.31 7.03 -5.84
C VAL A 213 -16.42 6.58 -6.98
N LEU A 214 -16.45 5.29 -7.28
CA LEU A 214 -15.92 4.78 -8.54
C LEU A 214 -16.81 5.35 -9.66
N GLU A 215 -16.24 6.18 -10.55
CA GLU A 215 -16.88 6.47 -11.83
C GLU A 215 -17.19 5.17 -12.59
N GLU A 216 -18.16 5.23 -13.49
CA GLU A 216 -18.65 4.12 -14.32
C GLU A 216 -17.56 3.11 -14.69
N LYS A 217 -17.91 1.83 -14.55
CA LYS A 217 -17.08 0.69 -14.96
C LYS A 217 -16.73 0.85 -16.45
N ARG A 218 -15.53 1.36 -16.74
CA ARG A 218 -14.99 1.39 -18.10
C ARG A 218 -14.43 0.01 -18.44
N ASP A 219 -14.69 -0.47 -19.65
CA ASP A 219 -14.22 -1.77 -20.13
C ASP A 219 -12.70 -1.74 -20.37
N LEU A 220 -11.92 -1.92 -19.30
CA LEU A 220 -10.49 -2.16 -19.38
C LEU A 220 -10.25 -3.65 -19.66
N VAL A 221 -9.83 -3.99 -20.88
CA VAL A 221 -9.50 -5.36 -21.27
C VAL A 221 -8.03 -5.67 -20.96
N LEU A 222 -7.72 -5.82 -19.67
CA LEU A 222 -6.40 -6.30 -19.21
C LEU A 222 -6.56 -7.60 -18.41
N SER A 223 -6.42 -8.75 -19.07
CA SER A 223 -6.52 -10.08 -18.44
C SER A 223 -5.15 -10.57 -17.96
N ARG A 224 -4.59 -9.94 -16.92
CA ARG A 224 -3.25 -10.23 -16.40
C ARG A 224 -3.16 -10.04 -14.88
N PHE A 225 -2.61 -11.02 -14.18
CA PHE A 225 -2.40 -11.00 -12.73
C PHE A 225 -0.91 -11.01 -12.37
N SER A 226 -0.56 -10.48 -11.19
CA SER A 226 0.82 -10.49 -10.65
C SER A 226 1.89 -9.90 -11.58
N HIS A 227 1.49 -8.99 -12.46
CA HIS A 227 2.38 -8.18 -13.26
C HIS A 227 2.92 -7.00 -12.46
N CYS A 228 4.03 -6.43 -12.90
CA CYS A 228 4.49 -5.14 -12.40
C CYS A 228 4.02 -4.03 -13.33
N ALA A 229 3.77 -2.85 -12.77
CA ALA A 229 3.40 -1.66 -13.52
C ALA A 229 4.00 -0.41 -12.87
N ALA A 230 4.29 0.59 -13.70
CA ALA A 230 4.70 1.91 -13.26
C ALA A 230 4.16 2.96 -14.24
N GLN A 231 3.79 4.12 -13.71
CA GLN A 231 3.35 5.25 -14.50
C GLN A 231 4.54 6.13 -14.89
N VAL A 232 4.57 6.54 -16.15
CA VAL A 232 5.48 7.56 -16.68
C VAL A 232 4.62 8.54 -17.48
N ARG A 233 4.39 9.73 -16.93
CA ARG A 233 3.45 10.72 -17.50
C ARG A 233 2.06 10.10 -17.70
N GLU A 234 1.43 10.30 -18.86
CA GLU A 234 0.10 9.75 -19.23
C GLU A 234 0.11 8.28 -19.69
N LYS A 235 1.17 7.54 -19.39
CA LYS A 235 1.34 6.15 -19.83
C LYS A 235 1.67 5.26 -18.64
N VAL A 236 0.91 4.18 -18.47
CA VAL A 236 1.21 3.12 -17.52
C VAL A 236 1.85 1.97 -18.27
N PHE A 237 3.12 1.74 -18.01
CA PHE A 237 3.83 0.58 -18.53
C PHE A 237 3.60 -0.61 -17.62
N PHE A 238 3.45 -1.80 -18.19
CA PHE A 238 3.34 -3.03 -17.42
C PHE A 238 4.11 -4.18 -18.07
N PHE A 239 4.56 -5.13 -17.24
CA PHE A 239 5.38 -6.26 -17.66
C PHE A 239 5.10 -7.51 -16.81
N GLY A 240 5.31 -8.69 -17.42
CA GLY A 240 5.27 -9.94 -16.67
C GLY A 240 3.85 -10.41 -16.35
N GLY A 241 3.71 -11.21 -15.31
CA GLY A 241 2.40 -11.69 -14.84
C GLY A 241 1.92 -12.98 -15.51
N PHE A 242 0.69 -13.35 -15.16
CA PHE A 242 0.01 -14.55 -15.62
C PHE A 242 -1.34 -14.16 -16.21
N GLY A 243 -1.69 -14.68 -17.38
CA GLY A 243 -2.90 -14.26 -18.09
C GLY A 243 -3.12 -15.07 -19.35
N LEU A 244 -4.01 -14.60 -20.23
CA LEU A 244 -4.27 -15.25 -21.51
C LEU A 244 -3.08 -15.08 -22.46
N GLY A 245 -2.45 -16.20 -22.82
CA GLY A 245 -1.39 -16.26 -23.81
C GLY A 245 -1.87 -16.77 -25.18
N PRO A 246 -0.94 -17.09 -26.10
CA PRO A 246 -1.29 -17.56 -27.43
C PRO A 246 -2.23 -18.78 -27.43
N GLY A 247 -3.33 -18.68 -28.18
CA GLY A 247 -4.36 -19.73 -28.28
C GLY A 247 -5.28 -19.83 -27.06
N ASP A 248 -5.59 -18.69 -26.41
CA ASP A 248 -6.52 -18.54 -25.28
C ASP A 248 -6.22 -19.44 -24.07
N ARG A 249 -4.96 -19.87 -23.94
CA ARG A 249 -4.48 -20.65 -22.81
C ARG A 249 -3.79 -19.74 -21.81
N HIS A 250 -4.13 -19.93 -20.54
CA HIS A 250 -3.47 -19.23 -19.47
C HIS A 250 -1.99 -19.59 -19.41
N SER A 251 -1.13 -18.58 -19.45
CA SER A 251 0.31 -18.76 -19.44
C SER A 251 1.00 -17.58 -18.74
N ARG A 252 2.30 -17.75 -18.53
CA ARG A 252 3.17 -16.67 -18.04
C ARG A 252 3.44 -15.74 -19.19
N LEU A 253 3.26 -14.45 -18.95
CA LEU A 253 3.43 -13.41 -19.96
C LEU A 253 4.79 -12.75 -19.77
N ASP A 254 5.52 -12.63 -20.88
CA ASP A 254 6.82 -11.96 -20.96
C ASP A 254 6.74 -10.66 -21.79
N SER A 255 5.53 -10.23 -22.15
CA SER A 255 5.29 -9.04 -22.98
C SER A 255 5.17 -7.79 -22.13
N PHE A 256 5.72 -6.70 -22.67
CA PHE A 256 5.43 -5.34 -22.22
C PHE A 256 4.17 -4.82 -22.90
N GLY A 257 3.41 -3.99 -22.19
CA GLY A 257 2.33 -3.21 -22.76
C GLY A 257 2.25 -1.84 -22.12
N ILE A 258 1.51 -0.96 -22.78
CA ILE A 258 1.30 0.43 -22.39
C ILE A 258 -0.21 0.64 -22.28
N LEU A 259 -0.67 1.10 -21.13
CA LEU A 259 -2.02 1.61 -20.93
C LEU A 259 -1.97 3.13 -21.03
N ASN A 260 -2.73 3.69 -21.95
CA ASN A 260 -2.96 5.14 -22.02
C ASN A 260 -4.04 5.53 -21.01
N THR A 261 -3.74 6.44 -20.10
CA THR A 261 -4.63 6.84 -18.98
C THR A 261 -5.84 7.65 -19.41
N GLU A 262 -5.77 8.34 -20.55
CA GLU A 262 -6.88 9.14 -21.09
C GLU A 262 -7.90 8.27 -21.84
N THR A 263 -7.40 7.36 -22.68
CA THR A 263 -8.21 6.53 -23.58
C THR A 263 -8.55 5.16 -22.98
N PHE A 264 -7.86 4.75 -21.91
CA PHE A 264 -7.95 3.42 -21.29
C PHE A 264 -7.65 2.27 -22.26
N ARG A 265 -6.91 2.54 -23.34
CA ARG A 265 -6.51 1.54 -24.33
C ARG A 265 -5.15 0.97 -24.01
N VAL A 266 -5.04 -0.34 -24.22
CA VAL A 266 -3.81 -1.11 -24.06
C VAL A 266 -3.16 -1.29 -25.43
N GLU A 267 -1.90 -0.91 -25.54
CA GLU A 267 -1.08 -1.04 -26.73
C GLU A 267 0.14 -1.94 -26.45
N PRO A 268 0.57 -2.78 -27.41
CA PRO A 268 1.80 -3.55 -27.26
C PRO A 268 3.01 -2.62 -27.26
N CYS A 269 3.96 -2.87 -26.34
CA CYS A 269 5.25 -2.20 -26.36
C CYS A 269 6.27 -3.09 -27.05
N ASN A 270 6.75 -2.69 -28.23
CA ASN A 270 7.81 -3.41 -28.92
C ASN A 270 9.14 -3.13 -28.22
N VAL A 271 9.81 -4.17 -27.74
CA VAL A 271 11.03 -4.07 -26.95
C VAL A 271 12.15 -4.88 -27.60
N ILE A 272 13.30 -4.24 -27.79
CA ILE A 272 14.55 -4.85 -28.19
C ILE A 272 15.24 -5.39 -26.93
N TRP A 273 15.42 -6.70 -26.86
CA TRP A 273 16.06 -7.37 -25.73
C TRP A 273 17.54 -7.56 -26.00
N LYS A 274 18.40 -7.01 -25.13
CA LYS A 274 19.83 -7.30 -25.16
C LYS A 274 20.19 -8.61 -24.45
N ASP A 275 19.38 -8.97 -23.47
CA ASP A 275 19.54 -10.15 -22.63
C ASP A 275 18.37 -11.12 -22.83
N PRO A 276 18.46 -12.38 -22.36
CA PRO A 276 17.38 -13.35 -22.50
C PRO A 276 16.05 -12.83 -21.94
N LYS A 277 15.02 -12.89 -22.78
CA LYS A 277 13.65 -12.54 -22.42
C LYS A 277 13.05 -13.59 -21.50
N VAL A 278 12.67 -13.21 -20.28
CA VAL A 278 12.07 -14.13 -19.31
C VAL A 278 10.84 -13.53 -18.63
N ALA A 279 9.74 -14.29 -18.60
CA ALA A 279 8.52 -13.92 -17.89
C ALA A 279 8.76 -13.87 -16.37
N ARG A 280 8.37 -12.76 -15.73
CA ARG A 280 8.49 -12.57 -14.27
C ARG A 280 7.13 -12.38 -13.63
N LEU A 281 6.86 -13.09 -12.53
CA LEU A 281 5.75 -12.83 -11.63
C LEU A 281 6.24 -12.05 -10.41
N SER A 282 5.38 -11.17 -9.88
CA SER A 282 5.61 -10.49 -8.59
C SER A 282 6.95 -9.73 -8.51
N ALA A 283 7.44 -9.27 -9.66
CA ALA A 283 8.52 -8.29 -9.74
C ALA A 283 7.98 -6.90 -9.34
N ARG A 284 8.86 -5.94 -9.11
CA ARG A 284 8.50 -4.52 -8.97
C ARG A 284 9.04 -3.72 -10.13
N MET A 285 8.21 -2.80 -10.65
CA MET A 285 8.60 -1.84 -11.66
C MET A 285 8.56 -0.46 -10.99
N VAL A 286 9.63 0.31 -11.15
CA VAL A 286 9.78 1.65 -10.60
C VAL A 286 10.15 2.58 -11.73
N ALA A 287 9.41 3.67 -11.86
CA ALA A 287 9.77 4.75 -12.78
C ALA A 287 10.94 5.54 -12.21
N VAL A 288 11.94 5.82 -13.04
CA VAL A 288 13.09 6.65 -12.67
C VAL A 288 12.73 8.09 -13.05
N PRO A 289 12.62 9.02 -12.10
CA PRO A 289 12.40 10.43 -12.42
C PRO A 289 13.54 10.98 -13.29
N LEU A 290 13.19 11.87 -14.23
CA LEU A 290 14.10 12.58 -15.15
C LEU A 290 14.81 11.72 -16.19
N GLU A 291 15.08 10.45 -15.91
CA GLU A 291 15.52 9.50 -16.91
C GLU A 291 14.33 8.89 -17.63
N GLN A 292 14.42 8.80 -18.94
CA GLN A 292 13.47 8.09 -19.78
C GLN A 292 13.62 6.57 -19.63
N SER A 293 13.48 6.07 -18.39
CA SER A 293 13.66 4.65 -18.06
C SER A 293 12.77 4.13 -16.92
N LEU A 294 12.58 2.82 -16.93
CA LEU A 294 11.92 2.02 -15.90
C LEU A 294 12.88 0.94 -15.42
N ILE A 295 12.86 0.68 -14.12
CA ILE A 295 13.67 -0.38 -13.51
C ILE A 295 12.75 -1.48 -12.99
N ILE A 296 13.11 -2.73 -13.28
CA ILE A 296 12.37 -3.92 -12.83
C ILE A 296 13.27 -4.74 -11.91
N ILE A 297 12.82 -4.93 -10.67
CA ILE A 297 13.59 -5.61 -9.61
C ILE A 297 12.91 -6.92 -9.21
N GLY A 298 13.73 -7.96 -9.13
CA GLY A 298 13.39 -9.27 -8.62
C GLY A 298 12.25 -9.97 -9.37
N GLY A 299 11.42 -10.65 -8.60
CA GLY A 299 10.34 -11.49 -9.11
C GLY A 299 10.80 -12.92 -9.31
N ARG A 300 9.91 -13.74 -9.89
CA ARG A 300 10.13 -15.19 -10.01
C ARG A 300 9.48 -15.80 -11.23
N ARG A 301 9.94 -17.00 -11.58
CA ARG A 301 9.22 -17.94 -12.45
C ARG A 301 8.35 -18.85 -11.60
N SER A 302 8.91 -19.78 -10.84
CA SER A 302 8.19 -20.59 -9.84
C SER A 302 8.53 -20.08 -8.42
N PRO A 303 7.83 -20.50 -7.35
CA PRO A 303 8.25 -20.15 -5.98
C PRO A 303 9.74 -20.43 -5.69
N SER A 304 10.31 -21.45 -6.34
CA SER A 304 11.70 -21.90 -6.16
C SER A 304 12.68 -21.37 -7.23
N GLN A 305 12.21 -20.62 -8.22
CA GLN A 305 13.07 -20.06 -9.28
C GLN A 305 12.90 -18.54 -9.33
N LEU A 306 13.83 -17.84 -8.69
CA LEU A 306 13.84 -16.39 -8.58
C LEU A 306 14.74 -15.76 -9.66
N PHE A 307 14.61 -14.46 -9.84
CA PHE A 307 15.46 -13.67 -10.75
C PHE A 307 16.21 -12.60 -9.95
N PRO A 308 17.54 -12.73 -9.79
CA PRO A 308 18.34 -11.72 -9.10
C PRO A 308 18.61 -10.48 -9.97
N GLU A 309 18.49 -10.60 -11.30
CA GLU A 309 18.89 -9.55 -12.22
C GLU A 309 17.93 -8.37 -12.17
N VAL A 310 18.49 -7.15 -12.17
CA VAL A 310 17.73 -5.92 -12.35
C VAL A 310 17.63 -5.63 -13.85
N LEU A 311 16.42 -5.39 -14.36
CA LEU A 311 16.22 -4.98 -15.75
C LEU A 311 16.02 -3.47 -15.83
N ARG A 312 16.60 -2.85 -16.84
CA ARG A 312 16.32 -1.47 -17.23
C ARG A 312 15.64 -1.46 -18.58
N LEU A 313 14.43 -0.92 -18.62
CA LEU A 313 13.74 -0.55 -19.85
C LEU A 313 14.01 0.93 -20.10
N ARG A 314 14.64 1.27 -21.22
CA ARG A 314 14.87 2.67 -21.63
C ARG A 314 14.39 2.89 -23.05
N TRP A 315 14.03 4.11 -23.37
CA TRP A 315 13.66 4.48 -24.72
C TRP A 315 14.59 5.55 -25.27
N GLU A 316 15.15 5.29 -26.44
CA GLU A 316 16.15 6.12 -27.12
C GLU A 316 15.92 6.01 -28.63
N ASN A 317 15.97 7.12 -29.36
CA ASN A 317 15.85 7.14 -30.84
C ASN A 317 14.60 6.40 -31.39
N ASN A 318 13.44 6.55 -30.74
CA ASN A 318 12.18 5.82 -31.03
C ASN A 318 12.22 4.30 -30.83
N GLU A 319 13.30 3.75 -30.28
CA GLU A 319 13.39 2.35 -29.89
C GLU A 319 13.23 2.19 -28.39
N THR A 320 12.58 1.09 -27.96
CA THR A 320 12.53 0.71 -26.55
C THR A 320 13.44 -0.49 -26.34
N ILE A 321 14.41 -0.36 -25.44
CA ILE A 321 15.46 -1.34 -25.20
C ILE A 321 15.35 -1.83 -23.77
N CYS A 322 15.42 -3.15 -23.59
CA CYS A 322 15.53 -3.79 -22.28
C CYS A 322 16.88 -4.49 -22.13
N GLU A 323 17.59 -4.16 -21.06
CA GLU A 323 18.91 -4.72 -20.73
C GLU A 323 19.04 -5.02 -19.24
N VAL A 324 19.93 -5.94 -18.88
CA VAL A 324 20.30 -6.21 -17.49
C VAL A 324 21.27 -5.14 -17.01
N VAL A 325 20.96 -4.53 -15.87
CA VAL A 325 21.89 -3.66 -15.12
C VAL A 325 22.52 -4.49 -14.02
N SER A 326 23.82 -4.78 -14.16
CA SER A 326 24.54 -5.69 -13.27
C SER A 326 24.87 -5.00 -11.95
N VAL A 327 24.12 -5.35 -10.90
CA VAL A 327 24.39 -4.92 -9.53
C VAL A 327 23.99 -6.02 -8.55
N ASN A 328 24.93 -6.59 -7.79
CA ASN A 328 24.60 -7.47 -6.68
C ASN A 328 25.48 -7.17 -5.46
N PRO A 329 24.87 -6.71 -4.37
CA PRO A 329 24.72 -7.65 -3.23
C PRO A 329 23.28 -8.01 -2.82
N LEU A 330 22.22 -7.60 -3.53
CA LEU A 330 20.85 -7.89 -3.07
C LEU A 330 20.52 -9.38 -3.19
N ALA A 331 20.18 -10.03 -2.07
CA ALA A 331 19.68 -11.40 -2.08
C ALA A 331 18.42 -11.52 -2.96
N GLU A 332 18.35 -12.58 -3.75
CA GLU A 332 17.20 -12.87 -4.60
C GLU A 332 15.90 -12.90 -3.80
N ARG A 333 14.88 -12.18 -4.28
CA ARG A 333 13.64 -11.99 -3.54
C ARG A 333 12.46 -11.66 -4.44
N TRP A 334 11.28 -12.01 -3.98
CA TRP A 334 10.01 -11.66 -4.62
C TRP A 334 8.99 -11.21 -3.57
N ARG A 335 7.89 -10.58 -4.00
CA ARG A 335 6.88 -9.96 -3.11
C ARG A 335 7.47 -8.91 -2.13
N HIS A 336 8.63 -8.36 -2.46
CA HIS A 336 9.18 -7.15 -1.84
C HIS A 336 8.42 -5.91 -2.35
N VAL A 337 8.65 -4.79 -1.71
CA VAL A 337 8.20 -3.48 -2.22
C VAL A 337 9.39 -2.70 -2.74
N ALA A 338 9.12 -1.85 -3.73
CA ALA A 338 10.11 -0.90 -4.23
C ALA A 338 9.43 0.40 -4.64
N CYS A 339 10.11 1.52 -4.40
CA CYS A 339 9.69 2.86 -4.85
C CYS A 339 10.92 3.74 -5.06
N TRP A 340 10.78 4.79 -5.86
CA TRP A 340 11.83 5.79 -6.00
C TRP A 340 11.82 6.71 -4.77
N ILE A 341 13.01 7.05 -4.27
CA ILE A 341 13.17 7.97 -3.14
C ILE A 341 14.34 8.92 -3.35
N PHE A 342 14.27 10.07 -2.70
CA PHE A 342 15.35 11.04 -2.56
C PHE A 342 15.73 11.12 -1.08
N LEU A 343 16.99 10.88 -0.75
CA LEU A 343 17.53 11.05 0.62
C LEU A 343 18.23 12.40 0.78
N SER A 344 18.81 12.91 -0.31
CA SER A 344 19.36 14.26 -0.47
C SER A 344 19.57 14.56 -1.96
N ASP A 345 19.94 15.79 -2.31
CA ASP A 345 20.29 16.19 -3.68
C ASP A 345 21.35 15.27 -4.33
N ALA A 346 22.27 14.73 -3.52
CA ALA A 346 23.33 13.84 -3.97
C ALA A 346 22.99 12.35 -3.87
N VAL A 347 21.95 11.97 -3.12
CA VAL A 347 21.63 10.57 -2.83
C VAL A 347 20.16 10.30 -3.12
N GLN A 348 19.93 9.65 -4.24
CA GLN A 348 18.62 9.23 -4.73
C GLN A 348 18.72 7.84 -5.35
N GLY A 349 17.58 7.16 -5.45
CA GLY A 349 17.54 5.83 -6.03
C GLY A 349 16.29 5.05 -5.67
N ILE A 350 16.36 3.73 -5.86
CA ILE A 350 15.24 2.84 -5.64
C ILE A 350 15.35 2.20 -4.26
N PHE A 351 14.44 2.59 -3.38
CA PHE A 351 14.21 1.95 -2.11
C PHE A 351 13.63 0.55 -2.31
N VAL A 352 14.15 -0.45 -1.60
CA VAL A 352 13.64 -1.81 -1.57
C VAL A 352 13.52 -2.28 -0.12
N HIS A 353 12.36 -2.83 0.25
CA HIS A 353 12.13 -3.38 1.58
C HIS A 353 11.42 -4.74 1.55
N GLY A 354 11.86 -5.61 2.44
CA GLY A 354 11.30 -6.93 2.69
C GLY A 354 11.26 -7.86 1.47
N GLY A 355 10.20 -8.66 1.39
CA GLY A 355 10.06 -9.76 0.44
C GLY A 355 10.56 -11.08 1.00
N LYS A 356 10.56 -12.14 0.19
CA LYS A 356 11.03 -13.46 0.62
C LYS A 356 11.75 -14.21 -0.49
N ASN A 357 12.46 -15.27 -0.12
CA ASN A 357 12.84 -16.37 -1.01
C ASN A 357 12.36 -17.72 -0.43
N SER A 358 12.97 -18.82 -0.87
CA SER A 358 12.62 -20.16 -0.36
C SER A 358 13.04 -20.38 1.09
N ASP A 359 14.11 -19.72 1.53
CA ASP A 359 14.80 -20.02 2.79
C ASP A 359 14.50 -19.01 3.90
N GLN A 360 14.20 -17.76 3.55
CA GLN A 360 14.06 -16.68 4.51
C GLN A 360 13.02 -15.63 4.10
N LEU A 361 12.48 -14.98 5.13
CA LEU A 361 11.71 -13.76 5.05
C LEU A 361 12.64 -12.58 5.32
N PHE A 362 12.54 -11.53 4.51
CA PHE A 362 13.41 -10.37 4.63
C PHE A 362 12.73 -9.22 5.39
N GLY A 363 13.47 -8.55 6.26
CA GLY A 363 13.10 -7.30 6.93
C GLY A 363 14.14 -6.19 6.76
N ASP A 364 15.08 -6.40 5.84
CA ASP A 364 16.14 -5.46 5.51
C ASP A 364 15.65 -4.38 4.54
N THR A 365 16.36 -3.25 4.55
CA THR A 365 16.06 -2.08 3.74
C THR A 365 17.31 -1.70 2.93
N TRP A 366 17.13 -1.54 1.62
CA TRP A 366 18.20 -1.29 0.68
C TRP A 366 17.86 -0.12 -0.25
N LEU A 367 18.90 0.54 -0.76
CA LEU A 367 18.82 1.56 -1.79
C LEU A 367 19.69 1.15 -2.98
N LEU A 368 19.08 0.94 -4.15
CA LEU A 368 19.81 0.91 -5.41
C LEU A 368 20.05 2.36 -5.85
N THR A 369 21.29 2.79 -5.84
CA THR A 369 21.67 4.15 -6.26
C THR A 369 21.28 4.45 -7.70
N ASN A 370 21.04 5.74 -8.00
CA ASN A 370 20.59 6.21 -9.31
C ASN A 370 21.51 5.89 -10.50
N ASP A 371 22.80 5.63 -10.25
CA ASP A 371 23.73 5.14 -11.28
C ASP A 371 23.43 3.70 -11.70
N PHE A 372 22.60 2.98 -10.94
CA PHE A 372 22.32 1.56 -11.08
C PHE A 372 23.59 0.71 -11.08
N GLN A 373 24.57 1.06 -10.24
CA GLN A 373 25.85 0.37 -10.08
C GLN A 373 26.15 -0.04 -8.64
N SER A 374 25.44 0.52 -7.65
CA SER A 374 25.68 0.14 -6.25
C SER A 374 24.42 0.04 -5.40
N TRP A 375 24.43 -0.93 -4.48
CA TRP A 375 23.43 -1.08 -3.43
C TRP A 375 23.98 -0.55 -2.10
N LYS A 376 23.19 0.24 -1.39
CA LYS A 376 23.49 0.74 -0.04
C LYS A 376 22.48 0.16 0.95
N SER A 377 22.97 -0.41 2.04
CA SER A 377 22.12 -0.82 3.16
C SER A 377 21.62 0.43 3.88
N LEU A 378 20.31 0.52 4.10
CA LEU A 378 19.65 1.55 4.91
C LEU A 378 19.18 1.00 6.25
N ASN A 379 19.71 -0.16 6.66
CA ASN A 379 19.36 -0.79 7.92
C ASN A 379 19.91 0.03 9.10
N VAL A 380 19.07 0.27 10.10
CA VAL A 380 19.44 0.97 11.34
C VAL A 380 19.78 -0.06 12.41
N GLU A 381 20.92 0.11 13.08
CA GLU A 381 21.34 -0.78 14.18
C GLU A 381 20.58 -0.49 15.50
N VAL A 382 20.07 0.73 15.67
CA VAL A 382 19.41 1.20 16.89
C VAL A 382 18.06 1.84 16.55
N GLY A 383 16.97 1.32 17.12
CA GLY A 383 15.63 1.86 16.94
C GLY A 383 14.57 0.77 16.67
N GLN A 384 13.30 1.17 16.63
CA GLN A 384 12.22 0.29 16.20
C GLN A 384 12.30 0.05 14.69
N ARG A 385 11.88 -1.12 14.24
CA ARG A 385 11.79 -1.46 12.81
C ARG A 385 10.62 -2.40 12.55
N PRO A 386 10.05 -2.39 11.34
CA PRO A 386 9.08 -3.40 10.95
C PRO A 386 9.69 -4.81 11.04
N CYS A 387 8.89 -5.80 11.45
CA CYS A 387 9.26 -7.21 11.33
C CYS A 387 9.49 -7.59 9.86
N ALA A 388 10.25 -8.67 9.63
CA ALA A 388 10.42 -9.23 8.29
C ALA A 388 9.06 -9.59 7.70
N ARG A 389 8.84 -9.22 6.43
CA ARG A 389 7.52 -9.29 5.82
C ARG A 389 7.55 -9.33 4.29
N HIS A 390 6.51 -9.92 3.70
CA HIS A 390 6.28 -9.92 2.26
C HIS A 390 4.83 -9.56 1.94
N SER A 391 4.52 -9.29 0.66
CA SER A 391 3.17 -8.92 0.23
C SER A 391 2.58 -7.69 0.93
N HIS A 392 3.42 -6.80 1.43
CA HIS A 392 3.02 -5.52 2.01
C HIS A 392 2.95 -4.45 0.92
N SER A 393 2.27 -3.35 1.24
CA SER A 393 2.14 -2.21 0.33
C SER A 393 3.21 -1.18 0.63
N VAL A 394 3.56 -0.39 -0.37
CA VAL A 394 4.44 0.78 -0.22
C VAL A 394 3.81 1.97 -0.92
N CYS A 395 4.01 3.15 -0.35
CA CYS A 395 3.89 4.42 -1.05
C CYS A 395 4.96 5.36 -0.52
N CYS A 396 5.32 6.35 -1.33
CA CYS A 396 6.33 7.35 -1.01
C CYS A 396 5.68 8.72 -1.10
N ASP A 397 6.05 9.66 -0.23
CA ASP A 397 5.79 11.06 -0.46
C ASP A 397 6.91 11.69 -1.32
N ASP A 398 6.55 12.64 -2.16
CA ASP A 398 7.49 13.42 -2.98
C ASP A 398 8.09 14.57 -2.15
N GLY A 399 8.45 14.31 -0.89
CA GLY A 399 8.86 15.33 0.07
C GLY A 399 9.91 16.30 -0.49
N VAL A 400 9.81 17.57 -0.07
CA VAL A 400 10.56 18.73 -0.61
C VAL A 400 12.08 18.55 -0.60
N ASN A 401 12.60 17.95 0.47
CA ASN A 401 14.05 17.79 0.71
C ASN A 401 14.46 16.30 0.79
N PHE A 402 13.57 15.46 1.31
CA PHE A 402 13.77 14.02 1.43
C PHE A 402 12.42 13.31 1.41
N SER A 403 12.42 12.11 0.86
CA SER A 403 11.26 11.23 0.82
C SER A 403 11.00 10.55 2.16
N SER A 404 9.73 10.41 2.52
CA SER A 404 9.26 9.43 3.49
C SER A 404 8.60 8.28 2.77
N VAL A 405 8.90 7.06 3.22
CA VAL A 405 8.29 5.83 2.69
C VAL A 405 7.33 5.27 3.72
N PHE A 406 6.12 4.95 3.29
CA PHE A 406 5.12 4.31 4.13
C PHE A 406 4.94 2.88 3.66
N ILE A 407 5.07 1.93 4.58
CA ILE A 407 4.70 0.53 4.33
C ILE A 407 3.54 0.14 5.22
N SER A 408 2.71 -0.79 4.76
CA SER A 408 1.63 -1.31 5.59
C SER A 408 1.15 -2.69 5.16
N GLY A 409 0.71 -3.45 6.16
CA GLY A 409 0.18 -4.79 6.04
C GLY A 409 1.25 -5.80 5.61
N GLY A 410 0.79 -6.85 4.91
CA GLY A 410 1.61 -7.97 4.47
C GLY A 410 1.56 -9.15 5.42
N ILE A 411 2.46 -10.10 5.21
CA ILE A 411 2.56 -11.35 5.96
C ILE A 411 3.92 -11.37 6.67
N GLY A 412 3.89 -11.54 8.00
CA GLY A 412 5.08 -11.59 8.85
C GLY A 412 5.71 -12.98 8.98
N GLU A 413 6.73 -13.11 9.84
CA GLU A 413 7.48 -14.36 10.10
C GLU A 413 6.59 -15.49 10.61
N ASP A 414 5.56 -15.16 11.41
CA ASP A 414 4.63 -16.13 11.99
C ASP A 414 3.45 -16.48 11.07
N HIS A 415 3.52 -16.09 9.80
CA HIS A 415 2.43 -16.16 8.82
C HIS A 415 1.18 -15.35 9.19
N HIS A 416 1.28 -14.48 10.21
CA HIS A 416 0.21 -13.58 10.61
C HIS A 416 0.02 -12.45 9.61
N ILE A 417 -1.23 -12.06 9.37
CA ILE A 417 -1.57 -10.94 8.48
C ILE A 417 -1.45 -9.65 9.27
N LEU A 418 -0.65 -8.72 8.78
CA LEU A 418 -0.36 -7.49 9.49
C LEU A 418 -1.38 -6.40 9.15
N SER A 419 -1.66 -5.54 10.12
CA SER A 419 -2.48 -4.32 10.00
C SER A 419 -1.71 -3.04 10.38
N ASP A 420 -0.41 -3.17 10.65
CA ASP A 420 0.45 -2.06 11.05
C ASP A 420 0.80 -1.11 9.89
N VAL A 421 1.19 0.12 10.24
CA VAL A 421 1.73 1.11 9.30
C VAL A 421 3.05 1.61 9.84
N TRP A 422 4.05 1.63 8.98
CA TRP A 422 5.38 2.13 9.31
C TRP A 422 5.78 3.24 8.36
N LYS A 423 6.38 4.29 8.92
CA LYS A 423 7.02 5.38 8.18
C LYS A 423 8.53 5.23 8.30
N PHE A 424 9.21 5.10 7.17
CA PHE A 424 10.64 5.33 7.04
C PHE A 424 10.87 6.79 6.68
N SER A 425 11.76 7.45 7.40
CA SER A 425 12.15 8.83 7.15
C SER A 425 13.48 8.85 6.39
N GLY A 426 13.52 9.41 5.18
CA GLY A 426 14.75 9.53 4.40
C GLY A 426 15.80 10.44 5.04
N PHE A 427 15.38 11.35 5.92
CA PHE A 427 16.24 12.29 6.63
C PHE A 427 17.17 11.61 7.64
N ASP A 428 16.57 11.02 8.68
CA ASP A 428 17.29 10.35 9.77
C ASP A 428 17.50 8.85 9.50
N LYS A 429 16.94 8.34 8.38
CA LYS A 429 16.96 6.93 7.98
C LYS A 429 16.32 6.02 9.02
N THR A 430 15.36 6.52 9.80
CA THR A 430 14.72 5.74 10.87
C THR A 430 13.33 5.26 10.50
N TRP A 431 12.91 4.17 11.15
CA TRP A 431 11.55 3.65 11.09
C TRP A 431 10.74 4.11 12.31
N LYS A 432 9.49 4.52 12.10
CA LYS A 432 8.52 4.85 13.14
C LYS A 432 7.20 4.17 12.84
N ILE A 433 6.61 3.52 13.85
CA ILE A 433 5.26 2.96 13.74
C ILE A 433 4.23 4.09 13.82
N LEU A 434 3.22 4.02 12.95
CA LEU A 434 2.07 4.93 12.95
C LEU A 434 0.86 4.17 13.50
N ASN A 435 0.35 4.60 14.65
CA ASN A 435 -0.83 4.01 15.27
C ASN A 435 -2.09 4.52 14.57
N ILE A 436 -2.55 3.78 13.56
CA ILE A 436 -3.79 4.09 12.82
C ILE A 436 -4.91 3.19 13.33
N HIS A 437 -5.90 3.79 13.98
CA HIS A 437 -7.07 3.06 14.45
C HIS A 437 -7.97 2.63 13.29
N GLY A 438 -8.51 1.41 13.38
CA GLY A 438 -9.47 0.90 12.40
C GLY A 438 -8.87 0.36 11.11
N LEU A 439 -7.53 0.26 11.01
CA LEU A 439 -6.89 -0.33 9.85
C LEU A 439 -7.08 -1.85 9.86
N GLN A 440 -7.64 -2.39 8.78
CA GLN A 440 -7.84 -3.82 8.64
C GLN A 440 -6.54 -4.52 8.23
N GLU A 441 -6.40 -5.76 8.70
CA GLU A 441 -5.40 -6.72 8.21
C GLU A 441 -5.50 -6.85 6.69
N ARG A 442 -4.35 -6.80 6.01
CA ARG A 442 -4.36 -6.88 4.54
C ARG A 442 -3.12 -7.54 3.96
N ILE A 443 -3.37 -8.37 2.94
CA ILE A 443 -2.36 -8.85 1.99
C ILE A 443 -2.51 -7.97 0.74
N ALA A 444 -1.73 -6.90 0.65
CA ALA A 444 -1.88 -5.92 -0.43
C ALA A 444 -0.52 -5.46 -0.93
N ARG A 445 -0.36 -5.35 -2.24
CA ARG A 445 0.90 -4.98 -2.90
C ARG A 445 0.96 -3.55 -3.41
N SER A 446 -0.11 -2.78 -3.24
CA SER A 446 -0.23 -1.43 -3.80
C SER A 446 -0.86 -0.51 -2.77
N ALA A 447 -0.22 0.64 -2.57
CA ALA A 447 -0.79 1.79 -1.88
C ALA A 447 -0.52 3.02 -2.74
N VAL A 448 -1.44 3.98 -2.71
CA VAL A 448 -1.29 5.26 -3.39
C VAL A 448 -1.66 6.33 -2.38
N ILE A 449 -0.85 7.39 -2.31
CA ILE A 449 -1.22 8.58 -1.56
C ILE A 449 -2.21 9.35 -2.43
N MET A 450 -3.50 9.18 -2.15
CA MET A 450 -4.55 9.96 -2.80
C MET A 450 -4.82 11.19 -1.96
N THR A 451 -4.27 12.31 -2.40
CA THR A 451 -4.64 13.63 -1.89
C THR A 451 -4.94 14.51 -3.09
N SER A 452 -6.17 15.02 -3.19
CA SER A 452 -6.42 16.05 -4.19
C SER A 452 -5.51 17.25 -3.91
N ALA A 453 -5.16 18.04 -4.93
CA ALA A 453 -4.38 19.26 -4.72
C ALA A 453 -5.03 20.16 -3.65
N ARG A 454 -6.38 20.15 -3.59
CA ARG A 454 -7.18 20.82 -2.56
C ARG A 454 -6.99 20.20 -1.17
N ASP A 455 -7.04 18.89 -1.02
CA ASP A 455 -6.87 18.22 0.28
C ASP A 455 -5.44 18.40 0.81
N ARG A 456 -4.44 18.31 -0.07
CA ARG A 456 -3.04 18.64 0.25
C ARG A 456 -2.91 20.08 0.74
N ALA A 457 -3.50 21.04 0.02
CA ALA A 457 -3.48 22.45 0.40
C ALA A 457 -4.21 22.69 1.73
N VAL A 458 -5.36 22.05 1.96
CA VAL A 458 -6.13 22.16 3.20
C VAL A 458 -5.39 21.55 4.38
N LEU A 459 -4.87 20.32 4.25
CA LEU A 459 -4.11 19.65 5.30
C LEU A 459 -2.81 20.42 5.61
N ASN A 460 -2.09 20.90 4.59
CA ASN A 460 -0.92 21.76 4.82
C ASN A 460 -1.27 23.09 5.49
N THR A 461 -2.43 23.68 5.18
CA THR A 461 -2.90 24.91 5.85
C THR A 461 -3.24 24.63 7.33
N ILE A 462 -3.82 23.47 7.63
CA ILE A 462 -4.19 23.06 8.99
C ILE A 462 -2.93 22.76 9.83
N PHE A 463 -1.98 22.01 9.27
CA PHE A 463 -0.80 21.54 10.00
C PHE A 463 0.39 22.50 9.96
N ASN A 464 0.45 23.38 8.94
CA ASN A 464 1.55 24.33 8.75
C ASN A 464 1.02 25.74 8.38
N PRO A 465 0.26 26.41 9.27
CA PRO A 465 -0.43 27.67 8.98
C PRO A 465 0.48 28.87 8.66
N LEU A 466 1.80 28.72 8.81
CA LEU A 466 2.80 29.77 8.60
C LEU A 466 3.68 29.55 7.35
N LEU A 467 3.54 28.41 6.64
CA LEU A 467 4.28 28.15 5.40
C LEU A 467 3.57 28.78 4.17
N PRO A 468 4.31 29.21 3.14
CA PRO A 468 3.72 29.72 1.90
C PRO A 468 2.87 28.64 1.21
N VAL A 469 1.66 28.98 0.80
CA VAL A 469 0.69 28.05 0.20
C VAL A 469 0.98 27.84 -1.29
N GLY A 470 1.84 26.90 -1.68
CA GLY A 470 2.10 26.61 -3.09
C GLY A 470 2.58 25.19 -3.36
N GLU A 471 2.15 24.63 -4.49
CA GLU A 471 2.68 23.39 -5.06
C GLU A 471 4.20 23.52 -5.25
N LEU A 472 4.98 22.61 -4.67
CA LEU A 472 6.31 22.30 -5.16
C LEU A 472 6.13 21.27 -6.29
N ASP A 473 5.61 21.75 -7.42
CA ASP A 473 5.67 21.03 -8.69
C ASP A 473 7.07 21.17 -9.29
N GLU A 474 7.43 20.24 -10.19
CA GLU A 474 8.72 19.97 -10.86
C GLU A 474 9.56 21.17 -11.38
N ALA A 475 9.10 22.42 -11.26
CA ALA A 475 9.80 23.63 -11.67
C ALA A 475 11.10 23.91 -10.89
N ASP A 476 11.25 23.39 -9.67
CA ASP A 476 12.49 23.54 -8.88
C ASP A 476 13.68 22.74 -9.48
N LEU A 477 13.44 21.83 -10.43
CA LEU A 477 14.50 21.02 -11.06
C LEU A 477 15.23 21.71 -12.23
N VAL A 478 14.77 22.88 -12.68
CA VAL A 478 15.35 23.54 -13.87
C VAL A 478 16.22 24.76 -13.52
N LEU A 479 16.00 25.40 -12.38
CA LEU A 479 16.75 26.59 -11.97
C LEU A 479 17.95 26.18 -11.11
N LYS A 480 19.16 26.38 -11.64
CA LYS A 480 20.40 26.30 -10.87
C LYS A 480 20.98 27.70 -10.70
N ASP A 481 21.41 28.02 -9.50
CA ASP A 481 22.22 29.21 -9.28
C ASP A 481 23.62 28.99 -9.88
N VAL A 482 24.28 30.09 -10.24
CA VAL A 482 25.67 30.05 -10.72
C VAL A 482 26.54 29.53 -9.58
N GLN A 483 27.22 28.41 -9.79
CA GLN A 483 28.10 27.79 -8.81
C GLN A 483 29.47 28.47 -8.83
N ASP A 484 29.93 28.94 -7.66
CA ASP A 484 31.32 29.30 -7.42
C ASP A 484 32.05 28.09 -6.82
N GLU A 485 33.13 27.63 -7.47
CA GLU A 485 33.92 26.48 -7.03
C GLU A 485 34.93 26.83 -5.91
N SER A 486 34.86 28.04 -5.34
CA SER A 486 35.73 28.44 -4.24
C SER A 486 35.49 27.63 -2.96
N GLU A 487 36.57 27.33 -2.24
CA GLU A 487 36.52 26.60 -0.95
C GLU A 487 35.69 27.35 0.11
N ALA A 488 35.67 28.69 0.02
CA ALA A 488 34.83 29.56 0.84
C ALA A 488 33.34 29.37 0.52
N PHE A 489 32.97 29.23 -0.76
CA PHE A 489 31.60 28.96 -1.18
C PHE A 489 31.13 27.56 -0.74
N GLY A 490 31.99 26.54 -0.87
CA GLY A 490 31.69 25.18 -0.38
C GLY A 490 31.44 25.14 1.14
N SER A 491 32.23 25.89 1.91
CA SER A 491 32.06 26.01 3.36
C SER A 491 30.80 26.81 3.73
N ALA A 492 30.48 27.87 2.99
CA ALA A 492 29.26 28.65 3.17
C ALA A 492 28.00 27.82 2.88
N ASN A 493 28.01 27.01 1.82
CA ASN A 493 26.92 26.10 1.47
C ASN A 493 26.68 25.02 2.55
N ALA A 494 27.75 24.50 3.16
CA ALA A 494 27.61 23.56 4.29
C ALA A 494 26.93 24.21 5.51
N LEU A 495 27.30 25.45 5.83
CA LEU A 495 26.66 26.22 6.92
C LEU A 495 25.23 26.62 6.59
N GLU A 496 24.93 26.92 5.33
CA GLU A 496 23.56 27.16 4.87
C GLU A 496 22.69 25.92 5.12
N VAL A 497 23.16 24.74 4.70
CA VAL A 497 22.45 23.47 4.95
C VAL A 497 22.28 23.23 6.44
N GLU A 498 23.30 23.48 7.27
CA GLU A 498 23.16 23.37 8.73
C GLU A 498 22.11 24.35 9.28
N GLY A 499 22.06 25.58 8.76
CA GLY A 499 21.10 26.60 9.17
C GLY A 499 19.66 26.24 8.81
N ILE A 500 19.43 25.69 7.62
CA ILE A 500 18.12 25.18 7.19
C ILE A 500 17.66 24.07 8.15
N LEU A 501 18.54 23.10 8.41
CA LEU A 501 18.25 21.99 9.33
C LEU A 501 17.94 22.46 10.75
N ALA A 502 18.63 23.49 11.25
CA ALA A 502 18.36 24.06 12.56
C ALA A 502 16.98 24.75 12.61
N ALA A 503 16.64 25.53 11.57
CA ALA A 503 15.37 26.23 11.48
C ALA A 503 14.16 25.27 11.35
N GLU A 504 14.28 24.19 10.55
CA GLU A 504 13.23 23.18 10.39
C GLU A 504 12.97 22.38 11.68
N ASN A 505 13.99 22.18 12.51
CA ASN A 505 13.87 21.57 13.84
C ASN A 505 13.33 22.55 14.91
N GLY A 506 12.93 23.76 14.52
CA GLY A 506 12.39 24.79 15.41
C GLY A 506 13.44 25.57 16.20
N ASN A 507 14.74 25.35 15.95
CA ASN A 507 15.82 26.12 16.56
C ASN A 507 16.20 27.30 15.64
N LEU A 508 15.36 28.32 15.65
CA LEU A 508 15.46 29.49 14.77
C LEU A 508 16.72 30.32 15.06
N GLU A 509 17.16 30.39 16.32
CA GLU A 509 18.36 31.12 16.73
C GLU A 509 19.64 30.50 16.15
N LYS A 510 19.76 29.16 16.22
CA LYS A 510 20.88 28.45 15.59
C LYS A 510 20.84 28.59 14.08
N GLY A 511 19.65 28.57 13.47
CA GLY A 511 19.47 28.84 12.04
C GLY A 511 20.06 30.19 11.63
N LEU A 512 19.72 31.26 12.36
CA LEU A 512 20.28 32.60 12.12
C LEU A 512 21.81 32.63 12.24
N GLU A 513 22.37 32.01 13.28
CA GLU A 513 23.83 31.97 13.49
C GLU A 513 24.55 31.27 12.32
N CYS A 514 24.00 30.15 11.84
CA CYS A 514 24.54 29.42 10.70
C CYS A 514 24.48 30.27 9.41
N PHE A 515 23.36 30.95 9.14
CA PHE A 515 23.26 31.82 7.96
C PHE A 515 24.15 33.06 8.05
N GLU A 516 24.33 33.65 9.23
CA GLU A 516 25.29 34.74 9.45
C GLU A 516 26.72 34.29 9.15
N LYS A 517 27.12 33.11 9.60
CA LYS A 517 28.43 32.54 9.29
C LYS A 517 28.57 32.24 7.79
N ALA A 518 27.53 31.69 7.15
CA ALA A 518 27.53 31.44 5.71
C ALA A 518 27.74 32.75 4.91
N ILE A 519 27.04 33.82 5.29
CA ILE A 519 27.17 35.14 4.65
C ILE A 519 28.54 35.77 4.90
N LEU A 520 29.15 35.56 6.07
CA LEU A 520 30.52 36.03 6.34
C LEU A 520 31.56 35.35 5.46
N LEU A 521 31.38 34.06 5.16
CA LEU A 521 32.28 33.28 4.32
C LEU A 521 32.08 33.57 2.82
N ALA A 522 30.83 33.74 2.39
CA ALA A 522 30.47 34.04 1.01
C ALA A 522 29.44 35.18 0.95
N PRO A 523 29.88 36.45 0.99
CA PRO A 523 28.98 37.61 1.00
C PRO A 523 28.13 37.75 -0.26
N GLU A 524 28.56 37.14 -1.37
CA GLU A 524 27.89 37.14 -2.66
C GLU A 524 26.97 35.92 -2.86
N HIS A 525 26.70 35.14 -1.80
CA HIS A 525 25.86 33.94 -1.86
C HIS A 525 24.38 34.25 -1.63
N PRO A 526 23.53 34.33 -2.67
CA PRO A 526 22.15 34.79 -2.55
C PRO A 526 21.25 33.85 -1.72
N ALA A 527 21.52 32.54 -1.72
CA ALA A 527 20.70 31.54 -1.03
C ALA A 527 20.71 31.74 0.49
N ALA A 528 21.89 32.07 1.06
CA ALA A 528 22.03 32.32 2.49
C ALA A 528 21.18 33.52 2.96
N TYR A 529 21.07 34.58 2.16
CA TYR A 529 20.18 35.72 2.48
C TYR A 529 18.70 35.33 2.34
N ASN A 530 18.32 34.61 1.29
CA ASN A 530 16.93 34.14 1.11
C ASN A 530 16.46 33.26 2.28
N ASN A 531 17.31 32.32 2.72
CA ASN A 531 16.97 31.41 3.82
C ASN A 531 16.98 32.12 5.19
N ARG A 532 17.90 33.06 5.41
CA ARG A 532 17.87 33.89 6.62
C ARG A 532 16.63 34.77 6.69
N ALA A 533 16.19 35.32 5.56
CA ALA A 533 14.95 36.09 5.47
C ALA A 533 13.73 35.25 5.86
N GLN A 534 13.69 33.97 5.47
CA GLN A 534 12.63 33.05 5.89
C GLN A 534 12.61 32.86 7.41
N VAL A 535 13.77 32.69 8.05
CA VAL A 535 13.85 32.61 9.52
C VAL A 535 13.41 33.91 10.18
N PHE A 536 13.77 35.07 9.63
CA PHE A 536 13.25 36.34 10.12
C PHE A 536 11.72 36.46 10.01
N GLN A 537 11.11 35.95 8.93
CA GLN A 537 9.65 35.89 8.84
C GLN A 537 9.04 35.00 9.93
N LEU A 538 9.63 33.83 10.21
CA LEU A 538 9.16 32.94 11.28
C LEU A 538 9.26 33.58 12.66
N LEU A 539 10.23 34.47 12.86
CA LEU A 539 10.40 35.27 14.08
C LEU A 539 9.55 36.57 14.11
N GLY A 540 8.76 36.85 13.06
CA GLY A 540 7.95 38.07 12.93
C GLY A 540 8.76 39.34 12.60
N ARG A 541 10.04 39.21 12.27
CA ARG A 541 10.98 40.29 11.96
C ARG A 541 10.91 40.67 10.47
N THR A 542 9.82 41.31 10.09
CA THR A 542 9.46 41.56 8.68
C THR A 542 10.44 42.52 7.97
N ASP A 543 10.95 43.54 8.65
CA ASP A 543 11.86 44.53 8.05
C ASP A 543 13.25 43.93 7.74
N GLU A 544 13.75 43.08 8.63
CA GLU A 544 14.97 42.29 8.39
C GLU A 544 14.79 41.32 7.22
N ALA A 545 13.66 40.62 7.16
CA ALA A 545 13.36 39.71 6.05
C ALA A 545 13.34 40.46 4.71
N LEU A 546 12.70 41.63 4.63
CA LEU A 546 12.68 42.43 3.40
C LEU A 546 14.08 42.91 2.97
N ARG A 547 14.94 43.28 3.93
CA ARG A 547 16.33 43.67 3.63
C ARG A 547 17.13 42.52 3.02
N ASP A 548 17.02 41.33 3.60
CA ASP A 548 17.73 40.15 3.11
C ASP A 548 17.17 39.66 1.76
N LEU A 549 15.85 39.70 1.55
CA LEU A 549 15.25 39.37 0.26
C LEU A 549 15.68 40.34 -0.84
N ASN A 550 15.73 41.65 -0.54
CA ASN A 550 16.26 42.64 -1.47
C ASN A 550 17.71 42.33 -1.83
N LYS A 551 18.52 41.92 -0.85
CA LYS A 551 19.92 41.56 -1.10
C LYS A 551 20.05 40.29 -1.93
N ALA A 552 19.26 39.26 -1.64
CA ALA A 552 19.23 38.01 -2.41
C ALA A 552 18.84 38.27 -3.88
N ILE A 553 17.86 39.15 -4.13
CA ILE A 553 17.42 39.53 -5.48
C ILE A 553 18.50 40.34 -6.20
N GLU A 554 19.18 41.27 -5.51
CA GLU A 554 20.29 42.03 -6.07
C GLU A 554 21.44 41.11 -6.52
N LEU A 555 21.87 40.19 -5.64
CA LEU A 555 22.98 39.27 -5.88
C LEU A 555 22.68 38.25 -6.99
N SER A 556 21.45 37.72 -7.00
CA SER A 556 20.99 36.80 -8.05
C SER A 556 20.56 37.51 -9.34
N ARG A 557 20.52 38.85 -9.35
CA ARG A 557 19.93 39.67 -10.42
C ARG A 557 18.48 39.32 -10.75
N GLY A 558 17.77 38.73 -9.79
CA GLY A 558 16.41 38.22 -9.99
C GLY A 558 16.34 36.99 -10.92
N GLU A 559 17.45 36.27 -11.12
CA GLU A 559 17.51 35.03 -11.90
C GLU A 559 17.87 33.84 -11.00
N GLY A 560 17.88 32.63 -11.55
CA GLY A 560 18.24 31.41 -10.81
C GLY A 560 17.21 31.01 -9.75
N ARG A 561 17.57 30.00 -8.94
CA ARG A 561 16.70 29.44 -7.89
C ARG A 561 16.54 30.44 -6.76
N SER A 562 17.64 30.98 -6.26
CA SER A 562 17.63 31.92 -5.14
C SER A 562 16.88 33.21 -5.46
N GLY A 563 17.03 33.74 -6.69
CA GLY A 563 16.30 34.92 -7.13
C GLY A 563 14.80 34.67 -7.27
N CYS A 564 14.43 33.53 -7.87
CA CYS A 564 13.04 33.11 -8.00
C CYS A 564 12.33 32.94 -6.65
N GLN A 565 13.00 32.29 -5.68
CA GLN A 565 12.49 32.12 -4.33
C GLN A 565 12.39 33.46 -3.57
N ALA A 566 13.40 34.31 -3.69
CA ALA A 566 13.42 35.60 -3.00
C ALA A 566 12.32 36.56 -3.51
N LEU A 567 12.09 36.61 -4.83
CA LEU A 567 10.96 37.34 -5.44
C LEU A 567 9.63 36.82 -4.91
N THR A 568 9.47 35.49 -4.86
CA THR A 568 8.24 34.86 -4.36
C THR A 568 7.97 35.19 -2.89
N GLN A 569 8.99 35.09 -2.03
CA GLN A 569 8.87 35.42 -0.61
C GLN A 569 8.58 36.92 -0.39
N ARG A 570 9.22 37.80 -1.16
CA ARG A 570 8.99 39.24 -1.06
C ARG A 570 7.59 39.61 -1.52
N GLY A 571 7.09 39.02 -2.62
CA GLY A 571 5.71 39.18 -3.07
C GLY A 571 4.68 38.79 -2.01
N CYS A 572 4.92 37.68 -1.28
CA CYS A 572 4.09 37.28 -0.15
C CYS A 572 4.07 38.31 0.99
N ILE A 573 5.23 38.86 1.36
CA ILE A 573 5.30 39.91 2.39
C ILE A 573 4.57 41.17 1.92
N MET A 574 4.80 41.63 0.69
CA MET A 574 4.16 42.83 0.15
C MET A 574 2.64 42.70 0.13
N ARG A 575 2.13 41.53 -0.24
CA ARG A 575 0.69 41.22 -0.18
C ARG A 575 0.15 41.27 1.25
N LYS A 576 0.86 40.71 2.24
CA LYS A 576 0.47 40.81 3.66
C LYS A 576 0.44 42.26 4.16
N LEU A 577 1.28 43.12 3.61
CA LEU A 577 1.34 44.56 3.92
C LEU A 577 0.32 45.39 3.11
N GLY A 578 -0.53 44.77 2.29
CA GLY A 578 -1.52 45.47 1.45
C GLY A 578 -0.92 46.21 0.24
N ARG A 579 0.34 45.90 -0.12
CA ARG A 579 1.05 46.47 -1.26
C ARG A 579 0.90 45.56 -2.48
N ASP A 580 -0.33 45.42 -2.95
CA ASP A 580 -0.68 44.42 -3.97
C ASP A 580 -0.02 44.65 -5.34
N GLU A 581 0.25 45.90 -5.73
CA GLU A 581 0.96 46.22 -6.98
C GLU A 581 2.44 45.79 -6.93
N ASP A 582 3.11 46.01 -5.80
CA ASP A 582 4.49 45.56 -5.60
C ASP A 582 4.55 44.02 -5.55
N ALA A 583 3.58 43.40 -4.87
CA ALA A 583 3.44 41.95 -4.82
C ALA A 583 3.23 41.36 -6.23
N ARG A 584 2.39 42.00 -7.04
CA ARG A 584 2.13 41.60 -8.42
C ARG A 584 3.40 41.64 -9.27
N SER A 585 4.20 42.70 -9.17
CA SER A 585 5.46 42.81 -9.91
C SER A 585 6.43 41.67 -9.56
N ASP A 586 6.53 41.32 -8.28
CA ASP A 586 7.40 40.24 -7.80
C ASP A 586 6.89 38.86 -8.24
N PHE A 587 5.58 38.62 -8.18
CA PHE A 587 4.99 37.38 -8.66
C PHE A 587 5.04 37.23 -10.18
N GLU A 588 4.94 38.31 -10.94
CA GLU A 588 5.14 38.29 -12.40
C GLU A 588 6.56 37.88 -12.75
N ALA A 589 7.57 38.50 -12.11
CA ALA A 589 8.97 38.14 -12.31
C ALA A 589 9.26 36.67 -11.93
N ALA A 590 8.77 36.20 -10.78
CA ALA A 590 8.92 34.80 -10.37
C ALA A 590 8.16 33.82 -11.29
N ALA A 591 6.99 34.20 -11.81
CA ALA A 591 6.23 33.39 -12.75
C ALA A 591 6.94 33.22 -14.09
N CYS A 592 7.62 34.26 -14.58
CA CYS A 592 8.46 34.22 -15.77
C CYS A 592 9.63 33.24 -15.63
N LEU A 593 10.16 33.06 -14.42
CA LEU A 593 11.19 32.06 -14.10
C LEU A 593 10.64 30.63 -13.94
N GLY A 594 9.31 30.47 -14.01
CA GLY A 594 8.65 29.17 -13.97
C GLY A 594 7.97 28.84 -12.64
N ASN A 595 7.98 29.72 -11.63
CA ASN A 595 7.39 29.43 -10.33
C ASN A 595 5.86 29.21 -10.40
N PRO A 596 5.34 28.02 -10.07
CA PRO A 596 3.92 27.69 -10.19
C PRO A 596 3.05 28.42 -9.15
N PHE A 597 3.58 28.64 -7.94
CA PHE A 597 2.91 29.42 -6.92
C PHE A 597 2.71 30.86 -7.38
N ALA A 598 3.75 31.52 -7.88
CA ALA A 598 3.68 32.89 -8.37
C ALA A 598 2.68 33.03 -9.53
N LYS A 599 2.63 32.07 -10.47
CA LYS A 599 1.60 32.01 -11.53
C LYS A 599 0.18 31.98 -10.95
N THR A 600 -0.03 31.19 -9.90
CA THR A 600 -1.32 31.09 -9.23
C THR A 600 -1.67 32.38 -8.49
N GLN A 601 -0.70 33.00 -7.81
CA GLN A 601 -0.90 34.29 -7.14
C GLN A 601 -1.24 35.41 -8.14
N MET A 602 -0.64 35.41 -9.32
CA MET A 602 -0.96 36.36 -10.40
C MET A 602 -2.39 36.23 -10.89
N VAL A 603 -2.95 35.01 -10.94
CA VAL A 603 -4.37 34.79 -11.27
C VAL A 603 -5.26 35.36 -10.16
N GLN A 604 -4.88 35.23 -8.89
CA GLN A 604 -5.66 35.78 -7.77
C GLN A 604 -5.59 37.31 -7.67
N LEU A 605 -4.44 37.89 -8.01
CA LEU A 605 -4.21 39.34 -8.06
C LEU A 605 -4.75 39.98 -9.36
N ASN A 606 -5.26 39.17 -10.29
CA ASN A 606 -5.93 39.68 -11.48
C ASN A 606 -7.28 40.32 -11.07
N PRO A 607 -7.47 41.63 -11.29
CA PRO A 607 -8.67 42.34 -10.88
C PRO A 607 -9.95 41.77 -11.51
N TYR A 608 -9.87 41.16 -12.69
CA TYR A 608 -11.00 40.50 -13.35
C TYR A 608 -11.34 39.15 -12.70
N ALA A 609 -10.35 38.36 -12.29
CA ALA A 609 -10.57 37.08 -11.63
C ALA A 609 -11.12 37.27 -10.21
N ALA A 610 -10.65 38.29 -9.48
CA ALA A 610 -11.19 38.67 -8.19
C ALA A 610 -12.67 39.10 -8.29
N LEU A 611 -13.04 39.86 -9.34
CA LEU A 611 -14.42 40.24 -9.60
C LEU A 611 -15.30 39.03 -9.96
N CYS A 612 -14.84 38.15 -10.85
CA CYS A 612 -15.56 36.93 -11.22
C CYS A 612 -15.77 35.98 -10.04
N ASN A 613 -14.75 35.78 -9.20
CA ASN A 613 -14.84 34.94 -8.01
C ASN A 613 -15.79 35.53 -6.96
N LYS A 614 -15.80 36.85 -6.80
CA LYS A 614 -16.76 37.54 -5.93
C LYS A 614 -18.18 37.38 -6.45
N MET A 615 -18.41 37.58 -7.75
CA MET A 615 -19.71 37.36 -8.39
C MET A 615 -20.18 35.90 -8.29
N LEU A 616 -19.27 34.94 -8.47
CA LEU A 616 -19.56 33.50 -8.36
C LEU A 616 -19.89 33.12 -6.91
N SER A 617 -19.15 33.66 -5.94
CA SER A 617 -19.39 33.44 -4.51
C SER A 617 -20.73 34.04 -4.07
N GLU A 618 -21.08 35.24 -4.53
CA GLU A 618 -22.40 35.86 -4.29
C GLU A 618 -23.54 35.07 -4.94
N ALA A 619 -23.34 34.55 -6.16
CA ALA A 619 -24.32 33.70 -6.84
C ALA A 619 -24.53 32.36 -6.11
N MET A 620 -23.44 31.72 -5.65
CA MET A 620 -23.49 30.48 -4.88
C MET A 620 -24.09 30.69 -3.48
N PHE A 621 -23.89 31.86 -2.87
CA PHE A 621 -24.54 32.23 -1.60
C PHE A 621 -26.06 32.37 -1.79
N LYS A 622 -26.50 33.01 -2.87
CA LYS A 622 -27.92 33.12 -3.24
C LYS A 622 -28.57 31.77 -3.60
N LEU A 623 -27.80 30.80 -4.09
CA LEU A 623 -28.28 29.44 -4.39
C LEU A 623 -28.36 28.54 -3.16
N ARG A 624 -27.73 28.92 -2.04
CA ARG A 624 -27.65 28.09 -0.83
C ARG A 624 -28.87 28.22 0.08
N ASP A 625 -29.78 29.15 -0.22
CA ASP A 625 -31.03 29.30 0.54
C ASP A 625 -32.27 29.38 -0.38
N PRO A 626 -32.88 28.24 -0.72
CA PRO A 626 -34.11 28.22 -1.53
C PRO A 626 -35.39 28.46 -0.71
N PHE A 627 -35.31 28.76 0.59
CA PHE A 627 -36.45 28.66 1.51
C PHE A 627 -36.73 29.88 2.41
N ASP A 628 -36.37 31.11 1.99
CA ASP A 628 -36.72 32.31 2.78
C ASP A 628 -37.58 33.37 2.06
N ASP A 629 -37.91 33.20 0.77
CA ASP A 629 -38.79 34.14 0.03
C ASP A 629 -40.29 33.81 0.11
N ALA A 630 -40.69 32.97 1.06
CA ALA A 630 -42.09 32.57 1.25
C ALA A 630 -42.62 32.92 2.64
N GLN A 631 -42.31 34.09 3.19
CA GLN A 631 -42.99 34.59 4.39
C GLN A 631 -42.87 36.10 4.60
N GLU A 632 -43.43 36.91 3.70
CA GLU A 632 -43.85 38.27 4.08
C GLU A 632 -45.04 38.72 3.23
N ASN A 633 -46.23 38.27 3.63
CA ASN A 633 -47.45 39.01 3.35
C ASN A 633 -48.48 38.76 4.46
N PRO A 634 -48.61 39.69 5.42
CA PRO A 634 -49.88 39.91 6.07
C PRO A 634 -50.30 41.39 5.92
N SER A 635 -51.34 41.59 5.12
CA SER A 635 -52.47 42.49 5.39
C SER A 635 -52.20 43.83 6.09
N ALA A 636 -52.24 44.92 5.31
CA ALA A 636 -53.10 46.11 5.53
C ALA A 636 -53.16 46.94 4.24
#